data_AF-A0A7J8FJF2-F1
#
_entry.id   AF-A0A7J8FJF2-F1
#
_cell.length_a   1.000
_cell.length_b   1.000
_cell.length_c   1.000
_cell.angle_alpha   90.00
_cell.angle_beta   90.00
_cell.angle_gamma   90.00
#
_symmetry.space_group_name_H-M   'P 1'
#
loop_
_entity.id
_entity.type
_entity.pdbx_description
1 polymer ?
#
loop_
_entity_poly.entity_id
_entity_poly.type
_entity_poly.pdbx_seq_one_letter_code
_entity_poly.pdbx_strand_id
1 'polypeptide(L)'
;MEDLGENTTVLSSLRSLNNFISQRVEGGIGPDVSTSAQGSLQMQYQQSMQLEERAEQIRSKSHIIQVEREKMQMELSHKRARVELERAASTSARSYEREVDRNQELLARIRQLQEREAEAEEKMKEQLERNRLCKQSLDVASRKLREKEDGLAEAGETISELKGRISELQWSVMNQEMQVKDLESEKQELQEQLDLQHRKWQEANQKIQELQASQEARADQEQKVKDLEQKLSLQEQDAVIVRSMKSELVRLPKVEQELKQLREENAYLREMRETNGLLREEVEGLQRKLGRQEKMQENLVDLELEKERLLAKLQSWERLDQTTGLSIRTPEDLSRFVVELQQRELALKDRNSSITSSARELDKVRQQLQEEVRQVSAQLLEERKKRETHEALARRLQKRVLLLTKERDGMRAILGSYDSELTPAEYSPQLTRRMREAEDMVQKVHAHSSEMEAQLSQALEDLGVQKQRADMLEMELRVLQCQAGPAEQSVLLSREEVSSLRLKIEELEGERRRLEGDKQQLEAQLQQLSLAGDYDQGRTKVLHMTVNPASEAQQSLRQDQARLREECERLRPSQPRPLPRKAVSGQDGDPWPPLPAGAEPHPELRPRPPRPLHPGRRPGEDVGAVLWARSLPPAGAPPGLLSPRRLAGGPVATTPNPATE
;
A
#
# COMPACT_ATOMS: atom_id res chain seq x y z
N MET A 1 -4.57 92.58 83.07
CA MET A 1 -5.55 92.33 84.12
C MET A 1 -5.02 92.87 85.44
N GLU A 2 -5.14 94.19 85.68
CA GLU A 2 -6.39 94.99 85.83
C GLU A 2 -6.91 94.92 87.28
N ASP A 3 -7.42 95.99 87.87
CA ASP A 3 -7.15 97.41 87.60
C ASP A 3 -7.62 98.24 88.81
N LEU A 4 -7.23 99.52 88.86
CA LEU A 4 -7.98 100.69 89.36
C LEU A 4 -8.93 100.53 90.58
N GLY A 5 -8.68 101.33 91.63
CA GLY A 5 -9.61 101.44 92.77
C GLY A 5 -9.24 102.50 93.82
N GLU A 6 -9.24 103.78 93.42
CA GLU A 6 -9.64 104.95 94.24
C GLU A 6 -9.05 105.06 95.68
N ASN A 7 -7.99 105.84 95.90
CA ASN A 7 -8.06 107.29 96.17
C ASN A 7 -9.30 107.78 96.97
N THR A 8 -9.05 108.68 97.93
CA THR A 8 -10.02 109.57 98.63
C THR A 8 -10.81 109.08 99.85
N THR A 9 -10.10 108.89 100.97
CA THR A 9 -10.51 109.56 102.23
C THR A 9 -9.55 110.69 102.56
N VAL A 10 -9.63 111.72 101.72
CA VAL A 10 -8.99 113.03 101.93
C VAL A 10 -9.62 113.71 103.16
N LEU A 11 -8.77 114.15 104.09
CA LEU A 11 -8.94 115.33 104.97
C LEU A 11 -10.40 115.70 105.36
N SER A 12 -11.05 114.91 106.22
CA SER A 12 -12.44 115.18 106.67
C SER A 12 -12.59 115.60 108.14
N SER A 13 -11.52 115.72 108.93
CA SER A 13 -11.58 116.21 110.33
C SER A 13 -10.44 117.13 110.75
N LEU A 14 -9.81 117.82 109.79
CA LEU A 14 -9.06 119.06 110.01
C LEU A 14 -9.86 120.29 109.51
N ARG A 15 -11.18 120.28 109.76
CA ARG A 15 -12.09 121.42 109.53
C ARG A 15 -13.22 121.54 110.57
N SER A 16 -12.93 121.20 111.83
CA SER A 16 -13.65 121.74 113.00
C SER A 16 -12.71 122.46 113.96
N LEU A 17 -11.63 123.03 113.42
CA LEU A 17 -10.96 124.17 114.01
C LEU A 17 -11.96 125.34 114.01
N ASN A 18 -12.01 126.11 115.11
CA ASN A 18 -12.57 127.46 115.14
C ASN A 18 -14.10 127.61 114.94
N ASN A 19 -14.94 126.84 115.67
CA ASN A 19 -16.39 127.10 115.69
C ASN A 19 -17.13 126.89 117.02
N PHE A 20 -16.45 126.88 118.18
CA PHE A 20 -17.10 127.09 119.48
C PHE A 20 -16.17 127.67 120.57
N ILE A 21 -15.44 128.72 120.22
CA ILE A 21 -15.18 129.78 121.21
C ILE A 21 -16.53 130.52 121.40
N SER A 22 -17.02 130.65 122.63
CA SER A 22 -18.21 131.42 123.04
C SER A 22 -19.62 130.79 122.92
N GLN A 23 -19.91 129.83 123.80
CA GLN A 23 -20.90 130.09 124.87
C GLN A 23 -20.06 130.07 126.16
N ARG A 24 -19.71 131.20 126.80
CA ARG A 24 -20.57 132.17 127.48
C ARG A 24 -21.60 131.51 128.40
N VAL A 25 -21.52 131.92 129.68
CA VAL A 25 -22.66 132.24 130.58
C VAL A 25 -23.28 130.99 131.26
N GLU A 26 -23.49 130.93 132.58
CA GLU A 26 -23.47 131.93 133.66
C GLU A 26 -23.23 131.28 135.05
N GLY A 27 -22.95 132.08 136.10
CA GLY A 27 -23.02 131.67 137.52
C GLY A 27 -21.85 130.81 138.05
N GLY A 28 -20.98 131.25 138.96
CA GLY A 28 -20.98 132.50 139.75
C GLY A 28 -21.64 132.34 141.13
N ILE A 29 -21.09 133.04 142.13
CA ILE A 29 -21.57 133.13 143.53
C ILE A 29 -21.24 131.81 144.29
N GLY A 30 -20.51 131.80 145.42
CA GLY A 30 -20.60 132.71 146.57
C GLY A 30 -21.67 132.21 147.55
N PRO A 31 -21.62 132.51 148.87
CA PRO A 31 -20.84 133.58 149.48
C PRO A 31 -19.85 133.10 150.58
N ASP A 32 -18.80 133.89 150.78
CA ASP A 32 -18.22 134.06 152.12
C ASP A 32 -19.25 134.74 153.03
N VAL A 33 -19.44 134.25 154.26
CA VAL A 33 -19.76 135.15 155.38
C VAL A 33 -18.91 134.76 156.59
N SER A 34 -18.01 135.67 156.93
CA SER A 34 -17.14 135.61 158.10
C SER A 34 -17.91 135.87 159.40
N THR A 35 -17.60 135.13 160.47
CA THR A 35 -17.51 135.61 161.88
C THR A 35 -16.93 134.45 162.70
N SER A 36 -15.74 134.57 163.29
CA SER A 36 -15.45 135.21 164.59
C SER A 36 -15.32 134.18 165.72
N ALA A 37 -14.21 134.26 166.46
CA ALA A 37 -13.93 133.64 167.76
C ALA A 37 -13.88 132.09 167.90
N GLN A 38 -12.64 131.57 167.80
CA GLN A 38 -12.04 130.58 168.72
C GLN A 38 -12.61 129.15 168.81
N GLY A 39 -12.08 128.23 167.97
CA GLY A 39 -12.15 126.78 168.22
C GLY A 39 -11.61 125.83 167.12
N SER A 40 -10.30 125.54 167.12
CA SER A 40 -9.61 124.44 166.39
C SER A 40 -9.48 124.47 164.85
N LEU A 41 -8.22 124.51 164.37
CA LEU A 41 -7.83 124.55 162.94
C LEU A 41 -7.65 123.14 162.28
N GLN A 42 -7.75 122.06 163.06
CA GLN A 42 -7.23 120.74 162.66
C GLN A 42 -8.13 119.93 161.71
N MET A 43 -9.45 120.15 161.77
CA MET A 43 -10.44 119.37 161.01
C MET A 43 -10.43 119.66 159.50
N GLN A 44 -10.08 120.89 159.10
CA GLN A 44 -10.18 121.33 157.70
C GLN A 44 -9.07 120.74 156.82
N TYR A 45 -7.88 120.54 157.38
CA TYR A 45 -6.73 119.93 156.67
C TYR A 45 -6.97 118.44 156.38
N GLN A 46 -7.62 117.72 157.30
CA GLN A 46 -8.00 116.30 157.09
C GLN A 46 -8.99 116.12 155.93
N GLN A 47 -9.95 117.05 155.76
CA GLN A 47 -10.90 116.97 154.66
C GLN A 47 -10.25 117.22 153.29
N SER A 48 -9.25 118.12 153.20
CA SER A 48 -8.50 118.34 151.96
C SER A 48 -7.70 117.10 151.54
N MET A 49 -6.96 116.51 152.47
CA MET A 49 -6.20 115.26 152.26
C MET A 49 -7.09 114.13 151.71
N GLN A 50 -8.27 113.93 152.31
CA GLN A 50 -9.22 112.89 151.88
C GLN A 50 -9.78 113.11 150.45
N LEU A 51 -9.84 114.36 149.98
CA LEU A 51 -10.28 114.65 148.60
C LEU A 51 -9.15 114.39 147.59
N GLU A 52 -7.91 114.69 147.96
CA GLU A 52 -6.74 114.44 147.11
C GLU A 52 -6.44 112.94 146.98
N GLU A 53 -6.47 112.18 148.08
CA GLU A 53 -6.42 110.71 148.06
C GLU A 53 -7.52 110.09 147.17
N ARG A 54 -8.74 110.65 147.20
CA ARG A 54 -9.85 110.20 146.31
C ARG A 54 -9.57 110.54 144.85
N ALA A 55 -8.99 111.70 144.56
CA ALA A 55 -8.59 112.08 143.20
C ALA A 55 -7.48 111.17 142.67
N GLU A 56 -6.49 110.82 143.49
CA GLU A 56 -5.44 109.85 143.15
C GLU A 56 -5.98 108.43 142.96
N GLN A 57 -6.94 108.00 143.79
CA GLN A 57 -7.66 106.74 143.58
C GLN A 57 -8.46 106.73 142.27
N ILE A 58 -9.07 107.86 141.87
CA ILE A 58 -9.76 107.96 140.58
C ILE A 58 -8.75 107.95 139.41
N ARG A 59 -7.61 108.64 139.53
CA ARG A 59 -6.54 108.65 138.52
C ARG A 59 -5.90 107.27 138.34
N SER A 60 -5.56 106.57 139.43
CA SER A 60 -5.01 105.21 139.39
C SER A 60 -6.02 104.20 138.83
N LYS A 61 -7.30 104.25 139.23
CA LYS A 61 -8.36 103.42 138.61
C LYS A 61 -8.52 103.73 137.12
N SER A 62 -8.45 105.00 136.71
CA SER A 62 -8.52 105.39 135.30
C SER A 62 -7.31 104.89 134.51
N HIS A 63 -6.11 104.93 135.10
CA HIS A 63 -4.89 104.40 134.50
C HIS A 63 -4.93 102.87 134.36
N ILE A 64 -5.43 102.15 135.37
CA ILE A 64 -5.68 100.70 135.28
C ILE A 64 -6.64 100.38 134.12
N ILE A 65 -7.78 101.07 134.05
CA ILE A 65 -8.76 100.89 132.96
C ILE A 65 -8.14 101.20 131.59
N GLN A 66 -7.24 102.17 131.49
CA GLN A 66 -6.52 102.47 130.26
C GLN A 66 -5.55 101.32 129.88
N VAL A 67 -4.73 100.86 130.81
CA VAL A 67 -3.79 99.74 130.58
C VAL A 67 -4.55 98.44 130.26
N GLU A 68 -5.72 98.20 130.86
CA GLU A 68 -6.60 97.07 130.53
C GLU A 68 -7.16 97.17 129.12
N ARG A 69 -7.53 98.37 128.65
CA ARG A 69 -7.97 98.60 127.26
C ARG A 69 -6.82 98.40 126.27
N GLU A 70 -5.63 98.90 126.57
CA GLU A 70 -4.43 98.71 125.75
C GLU A 70 -4.01 97.24 125.69
N LYS A 71 -4.04 96.53 126.83
CA LYS A 71 -3.85 95.07 126.90
C LYS A 71 -4.88 94.32 126.05
N MET A 72 -6.17 94.64 126.17
CA MET A 72 -7.23 94.02 125.37
C MET A 72 -7.03 94.30 123.87
N GLN A 73 -6.63 95.52 123.51
CA GLN A 73 -6.31 95.90 122.12
C GLN A 73 -5.10 95.13 121.58
N MET A 74 -4.05 94.92 122.38
CA MET A 74 -2.88 94.12 122.02
C MET A 74 -3.17 92.62 121.95
N GLU A 75 -4.02 92.09 122.83
CA GLU A 75 -4.49 90.70 122.71
C GLU A 75 -5.33 90.50 121.44
N LEU A 76 -6.18 91.46 121.10
CA LEU A 76 -6.98 91.43 119.86
C LEU A 76 -6.10 91.59 118.61
N SER A 77 -5.07 92.45 118.64
CA SER A 77 -4.13 92.58 117.52
C SER A 77 -3.27 91.32 117.34
N HIS A 78 -2.78 90.71 118.42
CA HIS A 78 -2.07 89.44 118.37
C HIS A 78 -2.96 88.29 117.87
N LYS A 79 -4.22 88.22 118.31
CA LYS A 79 -5.21 87.25 117.79
C LYS A 79 -5.46 87.45 116.29
N ARG A 80 -5.56 88.70 115.81
CA ARG A 80 -5.68 89.03 114.38
C ARG A 80 -4.45 88.60 113.59
N ALA A 81 -3.26 89.01 114.01
CA ALA A 81 -1.99 88.65 113.36
C ALA A 81 -1.79 87.12 113.29
N ARG A 82 -2.14 86.39 114.35
CA ARG A 82 -2.12 84.92 114.34
C ARG A 82 -3.09 84.33 113.32
N VAL A 83 -4.33 84.80 113.28
CA VAL A 83 -5.34 84.34 112.31
C VAL A 83 -4.93 84.71 110.88
N GLU A 84 -4.25 85.85 110.66
CA GLU A 84 -3.69 86.26 109.38
C GLU A 84 -2.52 85.37 108.94
N LEU A 85 -1.63 85.00 109.86
CA LEU A 85 -0.55 84.02 109.60
C LEU A 85 -1.08 82.61 109.34
N GLU A 86 -2.07 82.13 110.11
CA GLU A 86 -2.73 80.85 109.87
C GLU A 86 -3.48 80.85 108.52
N ARG A 87 -4.13 81.97 108.15
CA ARG A 87 -4.72 82.15 106.81
C ARG A 87 -3.65 82.12 105.72
N ALA A 88 -2.55 82.87 105.86
CA ALA A 88 -1.46 82.90 104.90
C ALA A 88 -0.79 81.52 104.71
N ALA A 89 -0.59 80.78 105.81
CA ALA A 89 -0.10 79.41 105.77
C ALA A 89 -1.11 78.46 105.09
N SER A 90 -2.42 78.65 105.32
CA SER A 90 -3.45 77.85 104.64
C SER A 90 -3.55 78.17 103.14
N THR A 91 -3.33 79.42 102.72
CA THR A 91 -3.32 79.80 101.31
C THR A 91 -2.05 79.32 100.61
N SER A 92 -0.90 79.36 101.28
CA SER A 92 0.35 78.81 100.73
C SER A 92 0.32 77.29 100.63
N ALA A 93 -0.17 76.57 101.65
CA ALA A 93 -0.40 75.12 101.58
C ALA A 93 -1.28 74.73 100.38
N ARG A 94 -2.43 75.41 100.21
CA ARG A 94 -3.30 75.22 99.04
C ARG A 94 -2.64 75.61 97.71
N SER A 95 -1.67 76.51 97.69
CA SER A 95 -0.90 76.77 96.47
C SER A 95 0.07 75.63 96.16
N TYR A 96 0.77 75.09 97.15
CA TYR A 96 1.65 73.93 96.97
C TYR A 96 0.91 72.67 96.55
N GLU A 97 -0.28 72.40 97.11
CA GLU A 97 -1.17 71.31 96.66
C GLU A 97 -1.44 71.41 95.15
N ARG A 98 -1.86 72.59 94.66
CA ARG A 98 -2.10 72.82 93.23
C ARG A 98 -0.84 72.71 92.36
N GLU A 99 0.33 73.12 92.85
CA GLU A 99 1.58 72.88 92.13
C GLU A 99 1.96 71.39 92.11
N VAL A 100 1.67 70.63 93.18
CA VAL A 100 1.85 69.18 93.19
C VAL A 100 0.90 68.51 92.18
N ASP A 101 -0.37 68.91 92.13
CA ASP A 101 -1.35 68.40 91.15
C ASP A 101 -0.89 68.70 89.71
N ARG A 102 -0.46 69.94 89.43
CA ARG A 102 0.12 70.32 88.13
C ARG A 102 1.37 69.53 87.79
N ASN A 103 2.26 69.28 88.75
CA ASN A 103 3.45 68.46 88.54
C ASN A 103 3.08 66.99 88.27
N GLN A 104 2.03 66.45 88.92
CA GLN A 104 1.50 65.13 88.61
C GLN A 104 0.90 65.06 87.21
N GLU A 105 0.14 66.08 86.78
CA GLU A 105 -0.34 66.20 85.40
C GLU A 105 0.81 66.26 84.38
N LEU A 106 1.85 67.05 84.64
CA LEU A 106 3.02 67.16 83.77
C LEU A 106 3.77 65.82 83.69
N LEU A 107 3.95 65.12 84.82
CA LEU A 107 4.55 63.77 84.84
C LEU A 107 3.69 62.75 84.08
N ALA A 108 2.36 62.82 84.19
CA ALA A 108 1.45 61.98 83.40
C ALA A 108 1.55 62.27 81.90
N ARG A 109 1.63 63.55 81.51
CA ARG A 109 1.85 63.96 80.10
C ARG A 109 3.21 63.50 79.57
N ILE A 110 4.28 63.59 80.39
CA ILE A 110 5.62 63.10 80.01
C ILE A 110 5.58 61.57 79.79
N ARG A 111 4.94 60.80 80.67
CA ARG A 111 4.76 59.35 80.48
C ARG A 111 4.01 59.02 79.19
N GLN A 112 2.89 59.71 78.92
CA GLN A 112 2.14 59.53 77.67
C GLN A 112 2.96 59.89 76.41
N LEU A 113 3.88 60.85 76.50
CA LEU A 113 4.80 61.17 75.40
C LEU A 113 5.87 60.08 75.24
N GLN A 114 6.43 59.55 76.33
CA GLN A 114 7.39 58.43 76.31
C GLN A 114 6.76 57.14 75.78
N GLU A 115 5.51 56.85 76.14
CA GLU A 115 4.74 55.72 75.59
C GLU A 115 4.55 55.87 74.08
N ARG A 116 4.18 57.07 73.59
CA ARG A 116 4.04 57.36 72.15
C ARG A 116 5.37 57.32 71.40
N GLU A 117 6.46 57.73 72.02
CA GLU A 117 7.81 57.66 71.47
C GLU A 117 8.25 56.19 71.33
N ALA A 118 8.08 55.38 72.38
CA ALA A 118 8.33 53.94 72.34
C ALA A 118 7.46 53.23 71.28
N GLU A 119 6.16 53.55 71.19
CA GLU A 119 5.30 53.05 70.12
C GLU A 119 5.80 53.43 68.72
N ALA A 120 6.33 54.64 68.53
CA ALA A 120 6.87 55.10 67.26
C ALA A 120 8.20 54.40 66.93
N GLU A 121 9.06 54.15 67.93
CA GLU A 121 10.26 53.34 67.79
C GLU A 121 9.95 51.90 67.40
N GLU A 122 8.99 51.24 68.06
CA GLU A 122 8.59 49.87 67.71
C GLU A 122 8.02 49.82 66.29
N LYS A 123 7.15 50.77 65.92
CA LYS A 123 6.68 50.92 64.52
C LYS A 123 7.85 51.11 63.54
N MET A 124 8.89 51.84 63.92
CA MET A 124 10.10 52.02 63.09
C MET A 124 10.91 50.71 62.97
N LYS A 125 11.11 49.98 64.08
CA LYS A 125 11.77 48.66 64.11
C LYS A 125 11.03 47.67 63.22
N GLU A 126 9.71 47.56 63.34
CA GLU A 126 8.87 46.74 62.45
C GLU A 126 9.06 47.12 60.97
N GLN A 127 9.11 48.41 60.64
CA GLN A 127 9.34 48.84 59.25
C GLN A 127 10.75 48.48 58.76
N LEU A 128 11.78 48.56 59.61
CA LEU A 128 13.11 48.07 59.25
C LEU A 128 13.13 46.56 59.03
N GLU A 129 12.40 45.78 59.83
CA GLU A 129 12.29 44.32 59.65
C GLU A 129 11.52 43.96 58.38
N ARG A 130 10.38 44.61 58.10
CA ARG A 130 9.65 44.47 56.82
C ARG A 130 10.56 44.80 55.63
N ASN A 131 11.36 45.87 55.71
CA ASN A 131 12.33 46.22 54.68
C ASN A 131 13.48 45.20 54.55
N ARG A 132 13.97 44.63 55.65
CA ARG A 132 15.00 43.56 55.64
C ARG A 132 14.46 42.29 54.97
N LEU A 133 13.25 41.85 55.33
CA LEU A 133 12.58 40.70 54.74
C LEU A 133 12.31 40.92 53.24
N CYS A 134 11.88 42.13 52.85
CA CYS A 134 11.71 42.52 51.44
C CYS A 134 13.03 42.46 50.66
N LYS A 135 14.13 42.97 51.22
CA LYS A 135 15.46 42.84 50.60
C LYS A 135 15.89 41.38 50.44
N GLN A 136 15.70 40.55 51.48
CA GLN A 136 16.00 39.12 51.41
C GLN A 136 15.16 38.39 50.35
N SER A 137 13.87 38.73 50.19
CA SER A 137 13.03 38.14 49.14
C SER A 137 13.45 38.59 47.74
N LEU A 138 13.86 39.85 47.56
CA LEU A 138 14.44 40.37 46.32
C LEU A 138 15.80 39.72 45.99
N ASP A 139 16.66 39.48 46.99
CA ASP A 139 17.94 38.78 46.80
C ASP A 139 17.71 37.32 46.36
N VAL A 140 16.75 36.63 46.97
CA VAL A 140 16.36 35.25 46.58
C VAL A 140 15.75 35.24 45.17
N ALA A 141 14.90 36.21 44.83
CA ALA A 141 14.37 36.35 43.47
C ALA A 141 15.50 36.62 42.45
N SER A 142 16.47 37.46 42.81
CA SER A 142 17.62 37.79 41.96
C SER A 142 18.54 36.59 41.74
N ARG A 143 18.74 35.73 42.75
CA ARG A 143 19.47 34.46 42.58
C ARG A 143 18.74 33.50 41.63
N LYS A 144 17.42 33.33 41.81
CA LYS A 144 16.57 32.52 40.91
C LYS A 144 16.50 33.04 39.48
N LEU A 145 16.73 34.35 39.26
CA LEU A 145 16.87 34.91 37.92
C LEU A 145 18.22 34.53 37.31
N ARG A 146 19.33 34.67 38.05
CA ARG A 146 20.66 34.22 37.58
C ARG A 146 20.69 32.72 37.25
N GLU A 147 20.15 31.87 38.13
CA GLU A 147 20.03 30.42 37.89
C GLU A 147 19.28 30.10 36.57
N LYS A 148 18.32 30.95 36.17
CA LYS A 148 17.62 30.83 34.88
C LYS A 148 18.42 31.41 33.71
N GLU A 149 19.16 32.50 33.92
CA GLU A 149 20.08 33.07 32.92
C GLU A 149 21.21 32.08 32.61
N ASP A 150 21.78 31.45 33.62
CA ASP A 150 22.79 30.38 33.51
C ASP A 150 22.22 29.16 32.77
N GLY A 151 21.03 28.66 33.17
CA GLY A 151 20.36 27.56 32.45
C GLY A 151 19.96 27.91 31.00
N LEU A 152 19.70 29.18 30.69
CA LEU A 152 19.50 29.65 29.31
C LEU A 152 20.83 29.71 28.53
N ALA A 153 21.95 30.01 29.18
CA ALA A 153 23.28 29.95 28.58
C ALA A 153 23.67 28.50 28.25
N GLU A 154 23.49 27.55 29.19
CA GLU A 154 23.67 26.11 28.95
C GLU A 154 22.79 25.60 27.78
N ALA A 155 21.53 26.03 27.73
CA ALA A 155 20.65 25.74 26.59
C ALA A 155 21.18 26.35 25.28
N GLY A 156 21.74 27.56 25.32
CA GLY A 156 22.40 28.20 24.18
C GLY A 156 23.64 27.46 23.67
N GLU A 157 24.43 26.89 24.58
CA GLU A 157 25.60 26.05 24.27
C GLU A 157 25.16 24.75 23.61
N THR A 158 24.19 24.02 24.18
CA THR A 158 23.66 22.78 23.56
C THR A 158 23.02 23.03 22.19
N ILE A 159 22.32 24.16 21.99
CA ILE A 159 21.82 24.57 20.67
C ILE A 159 22.98 24.82 19.69
N SER A 160 24.11 25.36 20.17
CA SER A 160 25.30 25.62 19.35
C SER A 160 26.02 24.32 18.98
N GLU A 161 26.15 23.37 19.90
CA GLU A 161 26.62 22.00 19.59
C GLU A 161 25.73 21.30 18.55
N LEU A 162 24.41 21.38 18.72
CA LEU A 162 23.45 20.78 17.79
C LEU A 162 23.53 21.42 16.40
N LYS A 163 23.73 22.73 16.30
CA LYS A 163 24.03 23.42 15.02
C LYS A 163 25.34 22.94 14.40
N GLY A 164 26.38 22.70 15.21
CA GLY A 164 27.62 22.07 14.78
C GLY A 164 27.38 20.69 14.16
N ARG A 165 26.70 19.78 14.89
CA ARG A 165 26.35 18.44 14.39
C ARG A 165 25.46 18.47 13.15
N ILE A 166 24.53 19.41 13.05
CA ILE A 166 23.73 19.62 11.83
C ILE A 166 24.63 20.00 10.65
N SER A 167 25.66 20.83 10.87
CA SER A 167 26.59 21.27 9.83
C SER A 167 27.53 20.14 9.40
N GLU A 168 28.00 19.32 10.35
CA GLU A 168 28.75 18.08 10.10
C GLU A 168 27.93 17.08 9.29
N LEU A 169 26.66 16.88 9.67
CA LEU A 169 25.73 16.01 8.93
C LEU A 169 25.46 16.54 7.53
N GLN A 170 25.22 17.84 7.35
CA GLN A 170 25.08 18.47 6.03
C GLN A 170 26.33 18.27 5.16
N TRP A 171 27.53 18.38 5.73
CA TRP A 171 28.78 18.10 5.00
C TRP A 171 28.91 16.62 4.64
N SER A 172 28.52 15.70 5.54
CA SER A 172 28.50 14.26 5.26
C SER A 172 27.51 13.89 4.15
N VAL A 173 26.33 14.54 4.10
CA VAL A 173 25.33 14.37 3.03
C VAL A 173 25.87 14.91 1.71
N MET A 174 26.47 16.11 1.69
CA MET A 174 27.10 16.67 0.47
C MET A 174 28.19 15.73 -0.09
N ASN A 175 29.01 15.13 0.78
CA ASN A 175 30.01 14.15 0.35
C ASN A 175 29.38 12.87 -0.21
N GLN A 176 28.27 12.38 0.37
CA GLN A 176 27.52 11.23 -0.16
C GLN A 176 26.84 11.56 -1.50
N GLU A 177 26.27 12.76 -1.64
CA GLU A 177 25.71 13.24 -2.91
C GLU A 177 26.77 13.34 -4.01
N MET A 178 28.00 13.72 -3.67
CA MET A 178 29.12 13.73 -4.61
C MET A 178 29.49 12.30 -5.03
N GLN A 179 29.64 11.37 -4.09
CA GLN A 179 29.87 9.94 -4.39
C GLN A 179 28.78 9.33 -5.26
N VAL A 180 27.50 9.71 -5.05
CA VAL A 180 26.39 9.28 -5.91
C VAL A 180 26.55 9.83 -7.33
N LYS A 181 26.91 11.10 -7.50
CA LYS A 181 27.17 11.69 -8.84
C LYS A 181 28.35 11.04 -9.55
N ASP A 182 29.41 10.71 -8.81
CA ASP A 182 30.57 9.99 -9.35
C ASP A 182 30.13 8.60 -9.87
N LEU A 183 29.41 7.82 -9.06
CA LEU A 183 28.85 6.52 -9.46
C LEU A 183 27.80 6.62 -10.59
N GLU A 184 27.03 7.70 -10.65
CA GLU A 184 26.11 7.98 -11.76
C GLU A 184 26.87 8.24 -13.07
N SER A 185 28.04 8.90 -13.00
CA SER A 185 28.92 9.10 -14.16
C SER A 185 29.58 7.80 -14.61
N GLU A 186 30.10 6.97 -13.69
CA GLU A 186 30.63 5.64 -14.00
C GLU A 186 29.56 4.75 -14.66
N LYS A 187 28.32 4.81 -14.16
CA LYS A 187 27.18 4.11 -14.77
C LYS A 187 26.90 4.61 -16.20
N GLN A 188 26.96 5.92 -16.44
CA GLN A 188 26.77 6.48 -17.79
C GLN A 188 27.88 6.01 -18.73
N GLU A 189 29.15 6.05 -18.32
CA GLU A 189 30.28 5.56 -19.11
C GLU A 189 30.15 4.06 -19.44
N LEU A 190 29.77 3.22 -18.47
CA LEU A 190 29.52 1.80 -18.70
C LEU A 190 28.34 1.55 -19.65
N GLN A 191 27.32 2.42 -19.62
CA GLN A 191 26.18 2.33 -20.51
C GLN A 191 26.53 2.78 -21.94
N GLU A 192 27.35 3.81 -22.11
CA GLU A 192 27.95 4.17 -23.41
C GLU A 192 28.85 3.06 -23.96
N GLN A 193 29.64 2.40 -23.12
CA GLN A 193 30.43 1.22 -23.51
C GLN A 193 29.54 0.08 -23.99
N LEU A 194 28.41 -0.19 -23.33
CA LEU A 194 27.44 -1.20 -23.74
C LEU A 194 26.81 -0.87 -25.10
N ASP A 195 26.44 0.40 -25.32
CA ASP A 195 25.89 0.89 -26.59
C ASP A 195 26.92 0.78 -27.73
N LEU A 196 28.19 1.09 -27.46
CA LEU A 196 29.28 0.92 -28.43
C LEU A 196 29.48 -0.55 -28.81
N GLN A 197 29.32 -1.51 -27.89
CA GLN A 197 29.35 -2.94 -28.23
C GLN A 197 28.11 -3.37 -29.02
N HIS A 198 26.92 -2.83 -28.71
CA HIS A 198 25.71 -3.09 -29.49
C HIS A 198 25.84 -2.57 -30.93
N ARG A 199 26.39 -1.37 -31.14
CA ARG A 199 26.67 -0.83 -32.48
C ARG A 199 27.66 -1.71 -33.25
N LYS A 200 28.76 -2.14 -32.64
CA LYS A 200 29.72 -3.07 -33.26
C LYS A 200 29.08 -4.40 -33.65
N TRP A 201 28.18 -4.93 -32.83
CA TRP A 201 27.41 -6.14 -33.14
C TRP A 201 26.43 -5.93 -34.30
N GLN A 202 25.75 -4.78 -34.35
CA GLN A 202 24.89 -4.39 -35.48
C GLN A 202 25.69 -4.25 -36.78
N GLU A 203 26.85 -3.58 -36.76
CA GLU A 203 27.76 -3.48 -37.91
C GLU A 203 28.28 -4.84 -38.37
N ALA A 204 28.56 -5.77 -37.44
CA ALA A 204 28.96 -7.13 -37.77
C ALA A 204 27.82 -7.90 -38.46
N ASN A 205 26.58 -7.75 -37.98
CA ASN A 205 25.40 -8.34 -38.63
C ASN A 205 25.14 -7.75 -40.02
N GLN A 206 25.31 -6.44 -40.21
CA GLN A 206 25.22 -5.80 -41.52
C GLN A 206 26.25 -6.39 -42.49
N LYS A 207 27.51 -6.54 -42.06
CA LYS A 207 28.57 -7.19 -42.86
C LYS A 207 28.24 -8.65 -43.20
N ILE A 208 27.58 -9.39 -42.30
CA ILE A 208 27.10 -10.76 -42.59
C ILE A 208 26.02 -10.73 -43.69
N GLN A 209 25.07 -9.80 -43.63
CA GLN A 209 24.02 -9.63 -44.65
C GLN A 209 24.62 -9.20 -46.00
N GLU A 210 25.56 -8.26 -46.02
CA GLU A 210 26.31 -7.87 -47.23
C GLU A 210 27.06 -9.06 -47.84
N LEU A 211 27.72 -9.88 -47.01
CA LEU A 211 28.40 -11.09 -47.46
C LEU A 211 27.42 -12.12 -48.02
N GLN A 212 26.25 -12.32 -47.41
CA GLN A 212 25.19 -13.20 -47.91
C GLN A 212 24.67 -12.73 -49.28
N ALA A 213 24.31 -11.45 -49.42
CA ALA A 213 23.90 -10.87 -50.70
C ALA A 213 25.01 -10.99 -51.77
N SER A 214 26.29 -10.87 -51.38
CA SER A 214 27.42 -11.08 -52.29
C SER A 214 27.59 -12.55 -52.70
N GLN A 215 27.24 -13.50 -51.84
CA GLN A 215 27.25 -14.94 -52.14
C GLN A 215 26.12 -15.31 -53.10
N GLU A 216 24.91 -14.76 -52.90
CA GLU A 216 23.77 -14.90 -53.81
C GLU A 216 24.11 -14.34 -55.20
N ALA A 217 24.66 -13.12 -55.25
CA ALA A 217 25.12 -12.51 -56.51
C ALA A 217 26.24 -13.31 -57.21
N ARG A 218 27.10 -14.02 -56.46
CA ARG A 218 28.08 -14.96 -57.01
C ARG A 218 27.43 -16.23 -57.56
N ALA A 219 26.47 -16.81 -56.85
CA ALA A 219 25.72 -17.97 -57.34
C ALA A 219 25.00 -17.68 -58.67
N ASP A 220 24.40 -16.48 -58.79
CA ASP A 220 23.83 -15.96 -60.03
C ASP A 220 24.87 -15.83 -61.16
N GLN A 221 26.09 -15.39 -60.85
CA GLN A 221 27.18 -15.29 -61.81
C GLN A 221 27.67 -16.68 -62.23
N GLU A 222 27.80 -17.63 -61.31
CA GLU A 222 28.16 -19.02 -61.60
C GLU A 222 27.12 -19.71 -62.50
N GLN A 223 25.82 -19.45 -62.29
CA GLN A 223 24.76 -19.92 -63.19
C GLN A 223 24.92 -19.33 -64.60
N LYS A 224 25.15 -18.01 -64.71
CA LYS A 224 25.39 -17.34 -66.00
C LYS A 224 26.65 -17.86 -66.70
N VAL A 225 27.70 -18.21 -65.96
CA VAL A 225 28.91 -18.86 -66.52
C VAL A 225 28.55 -20.23 -67.08
N LYS A 226 27.83 -21.09 -66.33
CA LYS A 226 27.38 -22.41 -66.83
C LYS A 226 26.51 -22.29 -68.09
N ASP A 227 25.63 -21.30 -68.15
CA ASP A 227 24.81 -21.04 -69.34
C ASP A 227 25.64 -20.59 -70.56
N LEU A 228 26.73 -19.83 -70.33
CA LEU A 228 27.67 -19.41 -71.38
C LEU A 228 28.57 -20.56 -71.83
N GLU A 229 29.04 -21.40 -70.91
CA GLU A 229 29.79 -22.63 -71.20
C GLU A 229 28.96 -23.60 -72.05
N GLN A 230 27.67 -23.78 -71.72
CA GLN A 230 26.75 -24.56 -72.54
C GLN A 230 26.62 -23.98 -73.96
N LYS A 231 26.42 -22.66 -74.09
CA LYS A 231 26.35 -21.98 -75.40
C LYS A 231 27.65 -22.11 -76.19
N LEU A 232 28.80 -22.01 -75.54
CA LEU A 232 30.11 -22.21 -76.17
C LEU A 232 30.23 -23.65 -76.70
N SER A 233 29.84 -24.65 -75.91
CA SER A 233 29.88 -26.06 -76.32
C SER A 233 29.01 -26.35 -77.55
N LEU A 234 27.87 -25.67 -77.69
CA LEU A 234 27.02 -25.74 -78.88
C LEU A 234 27.70 -25.07 -80.10
N GLN A 235 28.32 -23.90 -79.91
CA GLN A 235 29.09 -23.24 -80.98
C GLN A 235 30.32 -24.06 -81.42
N GLU A 236 30.97 -24.78 -80.51
CA GLU A 236 32.05 -25.70 -80.83
C GLU A 236 31.56 -26.90 -81.67
N GLN A 237 30.39 -27.45 -81.35
CA GLN A 237 29.71 -28.48 -82.14
C GLN A 237 29.37 -27.97 -83.55
N ASP A 238 28.78 -26.78 -83.67
CA ASP A 238 28.52 -26.12 -84.95
C ASP A 238 29.81 -25.91 -85.76
N ALA A 239 30.91 -25.52 -85.10
CA ALA A 239 32.22 -25.36 -85.73
C ALA A 239 32.86 -26.70 -86.17
N VAL A 240 32.49 -27.84 -85.56
CA VAL A 240 32.84 -29.18 -86.08
C VAL A 240 32.06 -29.46 -87.37
N ILE A 241 30.75 -29.18 -87.39
CA ILE A 241 29.90 -29.36 -88.59
C ILE A 241 30.41 -28.49 -89.76
N VAL A 242 30.73 -27.23 -89.51
CA VAL A 242 31.31 -26.35 -90.55
C VAL A 242 32.68 -26.87 -91.03
N ARG A 243 33.47 -27.53 -90.17
CA ARG A 243 34.74 -28.17 -90.59
C ARG A 243 34.52 -29.44 -91.41
N SER A 244 33.53 -30.28 -91.09
CA SER A 244 33.20 -31.44 -91.91
C SER A 244 32.69 -31.00 -93.28
N MET A 245 31.77 -30.04 -93.34
CA MET A 245 31.28 -29.43 -94.60
C MET A 245 32.41 -28.81 -95.44
N LYS A 246 33.36 -28.11 -94.81
CA LYS A 246 34.57 -27.62 -95.52
C LYS A 246 35.45 -28.75 -96.04
N SER A 247 35.59 -29.85 -95.30
CA SER A 247 36.35 -31.01 -95.75
C SER A 247 35.67 -31.74 -96.92
N GLU A 248 34.34 -31.74 -96.97
CA GLU A 248 33.55 -32.26 -98.08
C GLU A 248 33.71 -31.38 -99.33
N LEU A 249 33.66 -30.05 -99.17
CA LEU A 249 33.96 -29.08 -100.24
C LEU A 249 35.38 -29.26 -100.83
N VAL A 250 36.37 -29.66 -100.04
CA VAL A 250 37.74 -29.95 -100.51
C VAL A 250 37.87 -31.35 -101.14
N ARG A 251 36.99 -32.30 -100.80
CA ARG A 251 36.88 -33.61 -101.47
C ARG A 251 36.14 -33.50 -102.81
N LEU A 252 35.25 -32.53 -102.94
CA LEU A 252 34.38 -32.32 -104.11
C LEU A 252 35.13 -32.34 -105.47
N PRO A 253 36.31 -31.73 -105.65
CA PRO A 253 37.06 -31.81 -106.92
C PRO A 253 37.62 -33.21 -107.25
N LYS A 254 37.88 -34.05 -106.24
CA LYS A 254 38.27 -35.46 -106.44
C LYS A 254 37.05 -36.29 -106.81
N VAL A 255 35.96 -36.08 -106.07
CA VAL A 255 34.64 -36.68 -106.36
C VAL A 255 34.13 -36.25 -107.75
N GLU A 256 34.47 -35.07 -108.27
CA GLU A 256 34.16 -34.61 -109.63
C GLU A 256 34.95 -35.35 -110.73
N GLN A 257 36.20 -35.74 -110.44
CA GLN A 257 37.03 -36.55 -111.33
C GLN A 257 36.58 -38.01 -111.32
N GLU A 258 36.35 -38.56 -110.13
CA GLU A 258 35.71 -39.87 -109.93
C GLU A 258 34.32 -39.88 -110.59
N LEU A 259 33.52 -38.82 -110.48
CA LEU A 259 32.24 -38.66 -111.18
C LEU A 259 32.38 -38.65 -112.71
N LYS A 260 33.55 -38.44 -113.33
CA LYS A 260 33.71 -38.60 -114.78
C LYS A 260 33.88 -40.07 -115.15
N GLN A 261 34.78 -40.77 -114.46
CA GLN A 261 34.99 -42.22 -114.63
C GLN A 261 33.73 -43.00 -114.24
N LEU A 262 33.16 -42.70 -113.08
CA LEU A 262 31.88 -43.19 -112.63
C LEU A 262 30.71 -42.72 -113.48
N ARG A 263 30.78 -41.67 -114.33
CA ARG A 263 29.65 -41.31 -115.24
C ARG A 263 29.54 -42.30 -116.40
N GLU A 264 30.67 -42.82 -116.85
CA GLU A 264 30.80 -43.82 -117.92
C GLU A 264 30.44 -45.20 -117.37
N GLU A 265 30.98 -45.58 -116.21
CA GLU A 265 30.55 -46.80 -115.51
C GLU A 265 29.09 -46.72 -115.04
N ASN A 266 28.59 -45.55 -114.64
CA ASN A 266 27.15 -45.34 -114.41
C ASN A 266 26.33 -45.40 -115.71
N ALA A 267 26.86 -45.34 -116.93
CA ALA A 267 25.98 -45.56 -118.10
C ALA A 267 25.52 -47.02 -118.12
N TYR A 268 26.49 -47.93 -118.14
CA TYR A 268 26.28 -49.37 -118.06
C TYR A 268 25.59 -49.80 -116.75
N LEU A 269 25.98 -49.19 -115.63
CA LEU A 269 25.37 -49.50 -114.33
C LEU A 269 24.05 -48.77 -114.09
N ARG A 270 23.66 -47.70 -114.82
CA ARG A 270 22.33 -47.06 -114.68
C ARG A 270 21.23 -48.02 -115.10
N GLU A 271 21.36 -48.66 -116.26
CA GLU A 271 20.37 -49.63 -116.76
C GLU A 271 20.16 -50.80 -115.76
N MET A 272 21.24 -51.27 -115.12
CA MET A 272 21.17 -52.31 -114.07
C MET A 272 20.85 -51.77 -112.66
N ARG A 273 21.04 -50.46 -112.40
CA ARG A 273 20.69 -49.77 -111.14
C ARG A 273 19.30 -49.17 -111.16
N GLU A 274 18.66 -48.99 -112.31
CA GLU A 274 17.26 -48.56 -112.43
C GLU A 274 16.37 -49.77 -112.11
N THR A 275 16.67 -50.93 -112.71
CA THR A 275 16.00 -52.20 -112.41
C THR A 275 16.22 -52.70 -110.98
N ASN A 276 17.45 -52.62 -110.44
CA ASN A 276 17.70 -52.89 -109.01
C ASN A 276 17.25 -51.73 -108.10
N GLY A 277 17.15 -50.51 -108.63
CA GLY A 277 16.86 -49.28 -107.88
C GLY A 277 15.40 -49.23 -107.48
N LEU A 278 14.48 -49.51 -108.40
CA LEU A 278 13.04 -49.61 -108.10
C LEU A 278 12.78 -50.61 -106.96
N LEU A 279 13.39 -51.80 -107.02
CA LEU A 279 13.27 -52.82 -105.96
C LEU A 279 13.92 -52.38 -104.63
N ARG A 280 15.06 -51.67 -104.67
CA ARG A 280 15.68 -51.11 -103.47
C ARG A 280 14.88 -49.95 -102.89
N GLU A 281 14.29 -49.09 -103.70
CA GLU A 281 13.43 -47.98 -103.29
C GLU A 281 12.14 -48.48 -102.63
N GLU A 282 11.55 -49.59 -103.13
CA GLU A 282 10.43 -50.27 -102.47
C GLU A 282 10.85 -50.86 -101.11
N VAL A 283 11.98 -51.59 -101.05
CA VAL A 283 12.50 -52.18 -99.81
C VAL A 283 12.88 -51.12 -98.78
N GLU A 284 13.66 -50.10 -99.16
CA GLU A 284 14.01 -48.98 -98.30
C GLU A 284 12.77 -48.12 -97.97
N GLY A 285 11.78 -48.05 -98.86
CA GLY A 285 10.50 -47.39 -98.62
C GLY A 285 9.69 -48.10 -97.52
N LEU A 286 9.71 -49.43 -97.52
CA LEU A 286 9.14 -50.26 -96.46
C LEU A 286 9.97 -50.19 -95.17
N GLN A 287 11.30 -50.24 -95.23
CA GLN A 287 12.18 -50.11 -94.07
C GLN A 287 12.06 -48.73 -93.40
N ARG A 288 11.96 -47.63 -94.17
CA ARG A 288 11.70 -46.28 -93.62
C ARG A 288 10.30 -46.18 -92.99
N LYS A 289 9.30 -46.89 -93.52
CA LYS A 289 7.96 -46.96 -92.90
C LYS A 289 8.01 -47.77 -91.61
N LEU A 290 8.71 -48.91 -91.61
CA LEU A 290 8.92 -49.76 -90.44
C LEU A 290 9.66 -48.98 -89.34
N GLY A 291 10.82 -48.37 -89.63
CA GLY A 291 11.56 -47.56 -88.66
C GLY A 291 10.84 -46.30 -88.17
N ARG A 292 9.81 -45.81 -88.88
CA ARG A 292 8.90 -44.77 -88.36
C ARG A 292 7.85 -45.36 -87.41
N GLN A 293 7.36 -46.57 -87.69
CA GLN A 293 6.43 -47.29 -86.81
C GLN A 293 7.14 -47.77 -85.54
N GLU A 294 8.36 -48.29 -85.64
CA GLU A 294 9.20 -48.69 -84.50
C GLU A 294 9.47 -47.47 -83.59
N LYS A 295 9.92 -46.34 -84.15
CA LYS A 295 10.07 -45.09 -83.37
C LYS A 295 8.75 -44.58 -82.79
N MET A 296 7.63 -44.77 -83.47
CA MET A 296 6.32 -44.42 -82.91
C MET A 296 5.98 -45.34 -81.73
N GLN A 297 6.29 -46.63 -81.81
CA GLN A 297 6.11 -47.61 -80.73
C GLN A 297 7.04 -47.32 -79.54
N GLU A 298 8.31 -46.98 -79.78
CA GLU A 298 9.25 -46.53 -78.74
C GLU A 298 8.68 -45.31 -77.98
N ASN A 299 8.30 -44.25 -78.69
CA ASN A 299 7.69 -43.06 -78.08
C ASN A 299 6.37 -43.36 -77.35
N LEU A 300 5.55 -44.29 -77.85
CA LEU A 300 4.32 -44.71 -77.16
C LEU A 300 4.64 -45.43 -75.85
N VAL A 301 5.62 -46.35 -75.84
CA VAL A 301 6.08 -47.05 -74.63
C VAL A 301 6.68 -46.07 -73.63
N ASP A 302 7.49 -45.10 -74.08
CA ASP A 302 8.04 -44.06 -73.18
C ASP A 302 6.93 -43.21 -72.53
N LEU A 303 5.93 -42.79 -73.31
CA LEU A 303 4.76 -42.06 -72.79
C LEU A 303 3.88 -42.90 -71.85
N GLU A 304 3.75 -44.21 -72.11
CA GLU A 304 3.07 -45.14 -71.22
C GLU A 304 3.83 -45.31 -69.90
N LEU A 305 5.15 -45.46 -69.94
CA LEU A 305 6.00 -45.50 -68.74
C LEU A 305 5.98 -44.18 -67.96
N GLU A 306 5.96 -43.03 -68.63
CA GLU A 306 5.79 -41.72 -67.96
C GLU A 306 4.42 -41.58 -67.30
N LYS A 307 3.35 -41.99 -68.00
CA LYS A 307 1.99 -42.03 -67.44
C LYS A 307 1.92 -42.94 -66.22
N GLU A 308 2.50 -44.14 -66.27
CA GLU A 308 2.56 -45.05 -65.12
C GLU A 308 3.38 -44.48 -63.97
N ARG A 309 4.53 -43.85 -64.23
CA ARG A 309 5.32 -43.14 -63.21
C ARG A 309 4.54 -42.00 -62.55
N LEU A 310 3.75 -41.24 -63.32
CA LEU A 310 2.89 -40.16 -62.80
C LEU A 310 1.70 -40.70 -62.01
N LEU A 311 1.06 -41.79 -62.48
CA LEU A 311 0.00 -42.48 -61.74
C LEU A 311 0.52 -43.10 -60.44
N ALA A 312 1.72 -43.69 -60.43
CA ALA A 312 2.35 -44.21 -59.22
C ALA A 312 2.66 -43.08 -58.21
N LYS A 313 3.11 -41.91 -58.68
CA LYS A 313 3.27 -40.72 -57.84
C LYS A 313 1.93 -40.25 -57.27
N LEU A 314 0.89 -40.12 -58.10
CA LEU A 314 -0.45 -39.73 -57.65
C LEU A 314 -0.98 -40.71 -56.58
N GLN A 315 -0.92 -42.02 -56.85
CA GLN A 315 -1.31 -43.06 -55.91
C GLN A 315 -0.48 -43.02 -54.61
N SER A 316 0.79 -42.60 -54.66
CA SER A 316 1.59 -42.44 -53.42
C SER A 316 1.08 -41.29 -52.55
N TRP A 317 0.58 -40.20 -53.14
CA TRP A 317 -0.10 -39.11 -52.43
C TRP A 317 -1.49 -39.53 -51.93
N GLU A 318 -2.27 -40.27 -52.71
CA GLU A 318 -3.56 -40.83 -52.27
C GLU A 318 -3.41 -41.86 -51.13
N ARG A 319 -2.31 -42.62 -51.09
CA ARG A 319 -1.96 -43.49 -49.95
C ARG A 319 -1.50 -42.70 -48.73
N LEU A 320 -0.90 -41.52 -48.91
CA LEU A 320 -0.59 -40.58 -47.83
C LEU A 320 -1.87 -40.00 -47.18
N ASP A 321 -2.88 -39.62 -47.98
CA ASP A 321 -4.23 -39.25 -47.50
C ASP A 321 -4.83 -40.40 -46.65
N GLN A 322 -4.81 -41.63 -47.17
CA GLN A 322 -5.33 -42.81 -46.48
C GLN A 322 -4.58 -43.21 -45.20
N THR A 323 -3.27 -42.98 -45.12
CA THR A 323 -2.45 -43.39 -43.96
C THR A 323 -2.37 -42.32 -42.88
N THR A 324 -2.45 -41.03 -43.25
CA THR A 324 -2.41 -39.93 -42.28
C THR A 324 -3.79 -39.45 -41.83
N GLY A 325 -4.84 -39.71 -42.61
CA GLY A 325 -6.20 -39.21 -42.34
C GLY A 325 -6.34 -37.69 -42.48
N LEU A 326 -5.28 -37.01 -42.92
CA LEU A 326 -5.25 -35.60 -43.27
C LEU A 326 -5.54 -35.50 -44.77
N SER A 327 -6.45 -34.61 -45.17
CA SER A 327 -6.95 -34.47 -46.54
C SER A 327 -5.90 -33.89 -47.51
N ILE A 328 -4.82 -34.63 -47.74
CA ILE A 328 -3.61 -34.20 -48.44
C ILE A 328 -3.45 -35.10 -49.66
N ARG A 329 -4.09 -34.70 -50.78
CA ARG A 329 -4.07 -35.46 -52.04
C ARG A 329 -3.08 -34.91 -53.05
N THR A 330 -2.67 -33.66 -52.86
CA THR A 330 -1.69 -32.96 -53.68
C THR A 330 -0.64 -32.27 -52.80
N PRO A 331 0.56 -31.97 -53.35
CA PRO A 331 1.55 -31.14 -52.65
C PRO A 331 1.03 -29.76 -52.23
N GLU A 332 0.02 -29.23 -52.94
CA GLU A 332 -0.63 -27.96 -52.63
C GLU A 332 -1.55 -28.03 -51.41
N ASP A 333 -2.18 -29.18 -51.15
CA ASP A 333 -2.95 -29.41 -49.92
C ASP A 333 -1.99 -29.48 -48.71
N LEU A 334 -0.81 -30.07 -48.92
CA LEU A 334 0.25 -30.15 -47.90
C LEU A 334 0.79 -28.75 -47.57
N SER A 335 1.03 -27.90 -48.57
CA SER A 335 1.47 -26.52 -48.34
C SER A 335 0.40 -25.67 -47.65
N ARG A 336 -0.89 -25.82 -48.03
CA ARG A 336 -2.01 -25.18 -47.33
C ARG A 336 -2.11 -25.63 -45.86
N PHE A 337 -1.97 -26.92 -45.58
CA PHE A 337 -1.96 -27.45 -44.21
C PHE A 337 -0.76 -26.94 -43.38
N VAL A 338 0.43 -26.83 -43.97
CA VAL A 338 1.60 -26.23 -43.32
C VAL A 338 1.37 -24.75 -42.99
N VAL A 339 0.75 -23.98 -43.91
CA VAL A 339 0.40 -22.57 -43.64
C VAL A 339 -0.65 -22.46 -42.54
N GLU A 340 -1.68 -23.31 -42.51
CA GLU A 340 -2.65 -23.34 -41.41
C GLU A 340 -2.01 -23.68 -40.06
N LEU A 341 -1.08 -24.65 -40.03
CA LEU A 341 -0.32 -24.98 -38.82
C LEU A 341 0.55 -23.81 -38.35
N GLN A 342 1.27 -23.15 -39.27
CA GLN A 342 2.07 -21.96 -38.96
C GLN A 342 1.21 -20.81 -38.42
N GLN A 343 0.03 -20.57 -39.00
CA GLN A 343 -0.92 -19.58 -38.48
C GLN A 343 -1.45 -19.94 -37.08
N ARG A 344 -1.77 -21.22 -36.83
CA ARG A 344 -2.15 -21.71 -35.49
C ARG A 344 -1.02 -21.56 -34.48
N GLU A 345 0.21 -21.87 -34.86
CA GLU A 345 1.39 -21.68 -34.02
C GLU A 345 1.63 -20.21 -33.66
N LEU A 346 1.50 -19.29 -34.63
CA LEU A 346 1.62 -17.86 -34.38
C LEU A 346 0.54 -17.38 -33.40
N ALA A 347 -0.73 -17.73 -33.64
CA ALA A 347 -1.81 -17.39 -32.73
C ALA A 347 -1.64 -17.97 -31.31
N LEU A 348 -1.01 -19.15 -31.18
CA LEU A 348 -0.64 -19.72 -29.87
C LEU A 348 0.54 -18.98 -29.23
N LYS A 349 1.55 -18.56 -30.00
CA LYS A 349 2.68 -17.75 -29.52
C LYS A 349 2.20 -16.38 -29.03
N ASP A 350 1.26 -15.74 -29.73
CA ASP A 350 0.66 -14.45 -29.34
C ASP A 350 -0.20 -14.56 -28.07
N ARG A 351 -0.98 -15.64 -27.94
CA ARG A 351 -1.70 -15.93 -26.68
C ARG A 351 -0.73 -16.18 -25.53
N ASN A 352 0.37 -16.89 -25.77
CA ASN A 352 1.38 -17.17 -24.75
C ASN A 352 2.17 -15.90 -24.36
N SER A 353 2.47 -15.01 -25.30
CA SER A 353 3.09 -13.71 -24.99
C SER A 353 2.16 -12.81 -24.17
N SER A 354 0.86 -12.79 -24.50
CA SER A 354 -0.17 -12.09 -23.70
C SER A 354 -0.35 -12.67 -22.30
N ILE A 355 -0.41 -14.01 -22.15
CA ILE A 355 -0.51 -14.67 -20.84
C ILE A 355 0.75 -14.42 -20.01
N THR A 356 1.95 -14.50 -20.61
CA THR A 356 3.20 -14.26 -19.89
C THR A 356 3.42 -12.78 -19.54
N SER A 357 2.91 -11.82 -20.32
CA SER A 357 2.90 -10.41 -19.91
C SER A 357 1.93 -10.18 -18.75
N SER A 358 0.70 -10.68 -18.82
CA SER A 358 -0.27 -10.53 -17.71
C SER A 358 0.20 -11.22 -16.43
N ALA A 359 0.87 -12.38 -16.54
CA ALA A 359 1.47 -13.06 -15.38
C ALA A 359 2.57 -12.22 -14.73
N ARG A 360 3.47 -11.61 -15.53
CA ARG A 360 4.52 -10.70 -15.03
C ARG A 360 3.95 -9.43 -14.41
N GLU A 361 2.83 -8.92 -14.90
CA GLU A 361 2.13 -7.77 -14.32
C GLU A 361 1.52 -8.13 -12.96
N LEU A 362 0.83 -9.27 -12.87
CA LEU A 362 0.30 -9.79 -11.60
C LEU A 362 1.41 -10.11 -10.59
N ASP A 363 2.55 -10.66 -11.02
CA ASP A 363 3.72 -10.89 -10.17
C ASP A 363 4.30 -9.58 -9.62
N LYS A 364 4.36 -8.50 -10.42
CA LYS A 364 4.78 -7.16 -9.96
C LYS A 364 3.82 -6.59 -8.92
N VAL A 365 2.51 -6.67 -9.16
CA VAL A 365 1.49 -6.21 -8.20
C VAL A 365 1.56 -7.03 -6.90
N ARG A 366 1.79 -8.35 -7.00
CA ARG A 366 2.02 -9.19 -5.81
C ARG A 366 3.27 -8.77 -5.04
N GLN A 367 4.38 -8.46 -5.72
CA GLN A 367 5.61 -7.97 -5.09
C GLN A 367 5.38 -6.63 -4.38
N GLN A 368 4.68 -5.69 -5.01
CA GLN A 368 4.32 -4.40 -4.42
C GLN A 368 3.47 -4.57 -3.15
N LEU A 369 2.40 -5.37 -3.20
CA LEU A 369 1.58 -5.68 -2.02
C LEU A 369 2.38 -6.40 -0.91
N GLN A 370 3.33 -7.28 -1.27
CA GLN A 370 4.23 -7.91 -0.30
C GLN A 370 5.18 -6.91 0.36
N GLU A 371 5.68 -5.93 -0.39
CA GLU A 371 6.52 -4.84 0.14
C GLU A 371 5.72 -3.90 1.05
N GLU A 372 4.49 -3.55 0.68
CA GLU A 372 3.57 -2.75 1.52
C GLU A 372 3.24 -3.46 2.84
N VAL A 373 2.86 -4.75 2.80
CA VAL A 373 2.66 -5.57 4.01
C VAL A 373 3.94 -5.63 4.87
N ARG A 374 5.12 -5.71 4.25
CA ARG A 374 6.41 -5.69 4.96
C ARG A 374 6.69 -4.32 5.61
N GLN A 375 6.34 -3.23 4.95
CA GLN A 375 6.50 -1.87 5.49
C GLN A 375 5.56 -1.61 6.67
N VAL A 376 4.25 -1.89 6.52
CA VAL A 376 3.25 -1.71 7.58
C VAL A 376 3.55 -2.62 8.78
N SER A 377 3.99 -3.87 8.56
CA SER A 377 4.40 -4.76 9.67
C SER A 377 5.65 -4.28 10.41
N ALA A 378 6.59 -3.63 9.74
CA ALA A 378 7.76 -3.02 10.39
C ALA A 378 7.34 -1.79 11.24
N GLN A 379 6.51 -0.91 10.68
CA GLN A 379 5.97 0.25 11.41
C GLN A 379 5.16 -0.18 12.65
N LEU A 380 4.31 -1.19 12.50
CA LEU A 380 3.57 -1.78 13.61
C LEU A 380 4.48 -2.33 14.73
N LEU A 381 5.60 -2.97 14.37
CA LEU A 381 6.59 -3.44 15.35
C LEU A 381 7.28 -2.28 16.08
N GLU A 382 7.50 -1.14 15.41
CA GLU A 382 8.04 0.06 16.05
C GLU A 382 7.03 0.72 17.00
N GLU A 383 5.76 0.87 16.59
CA GLU A 383 4.71 1.41 17.45
C GLU A 383 4.42 0.50 18.65
N ARG A 384 4.50 -0.83 18.49
CA ARG A 384 4.42 -1.78 19.62
C ARG A 384 5.57 -1.60 20.61
N LYS A 385 6.82 -1.42 20.13
CA LYS A 385 7.97 -1.11 21.01
C LYS A 385 7.80 0.21 21.75
N LYS A 386 7.33 1.27 21.08
CA LYS A 386 7.01 2.57 21.70
C LYS A 386 5.93 2.40 22.77
N ARG A 387 4.83 1.70 22.44
CA ARG A 387 3.78 1.36 23.41
C ARG A 387 4.35 0.65 24.64
N GLU A 388 5.22 -0.35 24.47
CA GLU A 388 5.84 -1.07 25.58
C GLU A 388 6.68 -0.17 26.51
N THR A 389 7.46 0.77 25.96
CA THR A 389 8.25 1.72 26.78
C THR A 389 7.35 2.71 27.54
N HIS A 390 6.29 3.23 26.90
CA HIS A 390 5.31 4.09 27.55
C HIS A 390 4.47 3.33 28.60
N GLU A 391 4.09 2.06 28.36
CA GLU A 391 3.45 1.21 29.38
C GLU A 391 4.38 0.99 30.58
N ALA A 392 5.67 0.76 30.35
CA ALA A 392 6.64 0.61 31.43
C ALA A 392 6.82 1.90 32.25
N LEU A 393 6.83 3.07 31.59
CA LEU A 393 6.88 4.38 32.26
C LEU A 393 5.64 4.62 33.12
N ALA A 394 4.44 4.46 32.55
CA ALA A 394 3.18 4.63 33.27
C ALA A 394 3.09 3.71 34.51
N ARG A 395 3.50 2.44 34.38
CA ARG A 395 3.57 1.49 35.52
C ARG A 395 4.58 1.91 36.60
N ARG A 396 5.67 2.61 36.25
CA ARG A 396 6.64 3.15 37.23
C ARG A 396 6.07 4.37 37.95
N LEU A 397 5.49 5.31 37.22
CA LEU A 397 4.85 6.51 37.77
C LEU A 397 3.68 6.15 38.69
N GLN A 398 2.81 5.21 38.28
CA GLN A 398 1.70 4.72 39.10
C GLN A 398 2.16 4.13 40.44
N LYS A 399 3.28 3.40 40.45
CA LYS A 399 3.90 2.90 41.70
C LYS A 399 4.46 4.04 42.55
N ARG A 400 5.07 5.07 41.95
CA ARG A 400 5.61 6.24 42.68
C ARG A 400 4.51 7.07 43.32
N VAL A 401 3.44 7.38 42.58
CA VAL A 401 2.23 8.06 43.08
C VAL A 401 1.62 7.27 44.24
N LEU A 402 1.47 5.94 44.13
CA LEU A 402 0.93 5.11 45.20
C LEU A 402 1.78 5.17 46.48
N LEU A 403 3.11 5.21 46.38
CA LEU A 403 4.00 5.34 47.53
C LEU A 403 3.90 6.74 48.16
N LEU A 404 3.95 7.80 47.36
CA LEU A 404 3.79 9.18 47.83
C LEU A 404 2.43 9.43 48.49
N THR A 405 1.37 8.84 47.95
CA THR A 405 0.02 8.86 48.52
C THR A 405 0.03 8.24 49.92
N LYS A 406 0.66 7.07 50.10
CA LYS A 406 0.79 6.40 51.40
C LYS A 406 1.66 7.17 52.39
N GLU A 407 2.77 7.76 51.94
CA GLU A 407 3.64 8.62 52.75
C GLU A 407 2.85 9.85 53.25
N ARG A 408 2.16 10.55 52.34
CA ARG A 408 1.29 11.70 52.64
C ARG A 408 0.19 11.34 53.64
N ASP A 409 -0.54 10.25 53.41
CA ASP A 409 -1.69 9.87 54.23
C ASP A 409 -1.26 9.31 55.60
N GLY A 410 -0.10 8.64 55.68
CA GLY A 410 0.52 8.24 56.94
C GLY A 410 0.93 9.45 57.80
N MET A 411 1.61 10.44 57.19
CA MET A 411 1.96 11.68 57.91
C MET A 411 0.72 12.48 58.33
N ARG A 412 -0.31 12.56 57.46
CA ARG A 412 -1.59 13.22 57.80
C ARG A 412 -2.33 12.52 58.93
N ALA A 413 -2.30 11.18 58.98
CA ALA A 413 -2.88 10.42 60.08
C ALA A 413 -2.15 10.67 61.41
N ILE A 414 -0.82 10.76 61.38
CA ILE A 414 0.00 11.09 62.56
C ILE A 414 -0.29 12.52 63.07
N LEU A 415 -0.40 13.50 62.17
CA LEU A 415 -0.81 14.86 62.55
C LEU A 415 -2.23 14.86 63.16
N GLY A 416 -3.18 14.18 62.51
CA GLY A 416 -4.55 14.05 63.02
C GLY A 416 -4.65 13.38 64.38
N SER A 417 -3.77 12.43 64.72
CA SER A 417 -3.71 11.90 66.09
C SER A 417 -3.28 12.97 67.10
N TYR A 418 -2.26 13.78 66.81
CA TYR A 418 -1.85 14.87 67.69
C TYR A 418 -2.96 15.93 67.86
N ASP A 419 -3.67 16.27 66.79
CA ASP A 419 -4.82 17.20 66.83
C ASP A 419 -5.98 16.65 67.67
N SER A 420 -6.14 15.33 67.74
CA SER A 420 -7.20 14.66 68.52
C SER A 420 -6.84 14.41 69.99
N GLU A 421 -5.54 14.31 70.30
CA GLU A 421 -5.02 14.04 71.65
C GLU A 421 -4.73 15.33 72.45
N LEU A 422 -4.49 16.46 71.78
CA LEU A 422 -4.13 17.74 72.40
C LEU A 422 -5.27 18.75 72.32
N THR A 423 -5.68 19.31 73.46
CA THR A 423 -6.66 20.41 73.47
C THR A 423 -6.00 21.74 73.07
N PRO A 424 -6.74 22.70 72.47
CA PRO A 424 -6.19 24.00 72.05
C PRO A 424 -5.48 24.82 73.15
N ALA A 425 -5.71 24.50 74.43
CA ALA A 425 -5.07 25.14 75.58
C ALA A 425 -3.66 24.60 75.90
N GLU A 426 -3.28 23.44 75.37
CA GLU A 426 -2.02 22.73 75.71
C GLU A 426 -0.88 23.04 74.71
N TYR A 427 -1.15 23.87 73.70
CA TYR A 427 -0.17 24.26 72.68
C TYR A 427 0.89 25.21 73.21
N SER A 428 2.07 24.67 73.53
CA SER A 428 3.27 25.49 73.72
C SER A 428 3.70 26.14 72.38
N PRO A 429 4.22 27.38 72.36
CA PRO A 429 4.65 28.06 71.14
C PRO A 429 5.72 27.31 70.33
N GLN A 430 6.49 26.44 70.99
CA GLN A 430 7.50 25.59 70.36
C GLN A 430 6.88 24.37 69.67
N LEU A 431 5.84 23.77 70.28
CA LEU A 431 5.09 22.67 69.69
C LEU A 431 4.31 23.14 68.45
N THR A 432 3.64 24.30 68.52
CA THR A 432 2.93 24.89 67.37
C THR A 432 3.85 25.17 66.18
N ARG A 433 5.13 25.53 66.42
CA ARG A 433 6.12 25.69 65.33
C ARG A 433 6.46 24.36 64.68
N ARG A 434 6.75 23.31 65.47
CA ARG A 434 7.04 21.97 64.95
C ARG A 434 5.85 21.31 64.24
N MET A 435 4.63 21.57 64.72
CA MET A 435 3.40 21.18 64.02
C MET A 435 3.34 21.82 62.64
N ARG A 436 3.51 23.14 62.53
CA ARG A 436 3.53 23.85 61.23
C ARG A 436 4.65 23.36 60.31
N GLU A 437 5.85 23.09 60.85
CA GLU A 437 6.95 22.50 60.09
C GLU A 437 6.59 21.12 59.52
N ALA A 438 5.84 20.30 60.27
CA ALA A 438 5.34 19.00 59.82
C ALA A 438 4.17 19.12 58.82
N GLU A 439 3.24 20.06 59.03
CA GLU A 439 2.20 20.43 58.07
C GLU A 439 2.81 20.87 56.72
N ASP A 440 3.83 21.73 56.75
CA ASP A 440 4.59 22.17 55.57
C ASP A 440 5.24 20.98 54.84
N MET A 441 5.72 19.97 55.57
CA MET A 441 6.27 18.75 54.97
C MET A 441 5.17 17.87 54.33
N VAL A 442 3.99 17.78 54.94
CA VAL A 442 2.82 17.13 54.32
C VAL A 442 2.37 17.88 53.07
N GLN A 443 2.37 19.22 53.08
CA GLN A 443 2.06 20.04 51.91
C GLN A 443 3.08 19.84 50.78
N LYS A 444 4.39 19.76 51.09
CA LYS A 444 5.44 19.47 50.09
C LYS A 444 5.27 18.09 49.46
N VAL A 445 5.02 17.05 50.25
CA VAL A 445 4.78 15.70 49.72
C VAL A 445 3.45 15.63 48.96
N HIS A 446 2.42 16.40 49.37
CA HIS A 446 1.18 16.51 48.62
C HIS A 446 1.38 17.20 47.25
N ALA A 447 2.14 18.29 47.19
CA ALA A 447 2.50 18.96 45.94
C ALA A 447 3.28 18.02 45.01
N HIS A 448 4.27 17.30 45.54
CA HIS A 448 5.04 16.30 44.78
C HIS A 448 4.17 15.11 44.31
N SER A 449 3.18 14.70 45.11
CA SER A 449 2.17 13.71 44.68
C SER A 449 1.36 14.25 43.49
N SER A 450 0.87 15.49 43.56
CA SER A 450 0.09 16.11 42.48
C SER A 450 0.90 16.32 41.20
N GLU A 451 2.19 16.62 41.30
CA GLU A 451 3.10 16.69 40.15
C GLU A 451 3.31 15.31 39.51
N MET A 452 3.55 14.28 40.32
CA MET A 452 3.69 12.89 39.85
C MET A 452 2.36 12.32 39.30
N GLU A 453 1.22 12.77 39.82
CA GLU A 453 -0.11 12.47 39.28
C GLU A 453 -0.32 13.12 37.91
N ALA A 454 0.09 14.38 37.72
CA ALA A 454 0.05 15.06 36.43
C ALA A 454 0.99 14.42 35.38
N GLN A 455 2.19 14.01 35.79
CA GLN A 455 3.11 13.24 34.94
C GLN A 455 2.55 11.87 34.58
N LEU A 456 1.81 11.23 35.51
CA LEU A 456 1.13 9.95 35.25
C LEU A 456 -0.03 10.11 34.27
N SER A 457 -0.85 11.16 34.37
CA SER A 457 -1.92 11.42 33.40
C SER A 457 -1.35 11.67 32.00
N GLN A 458 -0.31 12.49 31.87
CA GLN A 458 0.36 12.71 30.57
C GLN A 458 0.89 11.39 29.98
N ALA A 459 1.58 10.58 30.78
CA ALA A 459 2.11 9.28 30.33
C ALA A 459 1.01 8.27 29.95
N LEU A 460 -0.19 8.37 30.52
CA LEU A 460 -1.35 7.55 30.16
C LEU A 460 -2.04 8.05 28.89
N GLU A 461 -2.10 9.36 28.66
CA GLU A 461 -2.59 9.98 27.43
C GLU A 461 -1.68 9.64 26.24
N ASP A 462 -0.36 9.84 26.40
CA ASP A 462 0.64 9.46 25.39
C ASP A 462 0.54 7.97 25.03
N LEU A 463 0.40 7.11 26.05
CA LEU A 463 0.18 5.68 25.86
C LEU A 463 -1.12 5.37 25.11
N GLY A 464 -2.20 6.13 25.36
CA GLY A 464 -3.46 6.04 24.62
C GLY A 464 -3.28 6.34 23.14
N VAL A 465 -2.53 7.40 22.82
CA VAL A 465 -2.20 7.78 21.44
C VAL A 465 -1.37 6.70 20.73
N GLN A 466 -0.34 6.15 21.36
CA GLN A 466 0.47 5.08 20.74
C GLN A 466 -0.33 3.77 20.58
N LYS A 467 -1.27 3.46 21.49
CA LYS A 467 -2.20 2.34 21.32
C LYS A 467 -3.09 2.52 20.10
N GLN A 468 -3.73 3.68 19.95
CA GLN A 468 -4.57 3.99 18.78
C GLN A 468 -3.78 3.88 17.47
N ARG A 469 -2.54 4.36 17.43
CA ARG A 469 -1.64 4.22 16.25
C ARG A 469 -1.31 2.77 15.93
N ALA A 470 -0.96 1.96 16.94
CA ALA A 470 -0.74 0.54 16.75
C ALA A 470 -2.01 -0.19 16.27
N ASP A 471 -3.17 0.11 16.85
CA ASP A 471 -4.45 -0.51 16.49
C ASP A 471 -4.88 -0.13 15.04
N MET A 472 -4.62 1.09 14.58
CA MET A 472 -4.82 1.49 13.18
C MET A 472 -3.89 0.72 12.23
N LEU A 473 -2.60 0.64 12.52
CA LEU A 473 -1.64 -0.14 11.72
C LEU A 473 -1.98 -1.65 11.73
N GLU A 474 -2.55 -2.18 12.82
CA GLU A 474 -3.08 -3.56 12.84
C GLU A 474 -4.30 -3.74 11.94
N MET A 475 -5.19 -2.75 11.85
CA MET A 475 -6.31 -2.78 10.90
C MET A 475 -5.83 -2.68 9.45
N GLU A 476 -4.91 -1.76 9.15
CA GLU A 476 -4.31 -1.62 7.82
C GLU A 476 -3.58 -2.91 7.40
N LEU A 477 -2.79 -3.50 8.30
CA LEU A 477 -2.13 -4.79 8.06
C LEU A 477 -3.16 -5.89 7.75
N ARG A 478 -4.27 -5.98 8.50
CA ARG A 478 -5.33 -6.98 8.24
C ARG A 478 -6.02 -6.73 6.90
N VAL A 479 -6.30 -5.47 6.54
CA VAL A 479 -6.90 -5.11 5.25
C VAL A 479 -5.96 -5.47 4.09
N LEU A 480 -4.68 -5.12 4.19
CA LEU A 480 -3.66 -5.49 3.20
C LEU A 480 -3.46 -7.01 3.13
N GLN A 481 -3.54 -7.73 4.25
CA GLN A 481 -3.51 -9.19 4.28
C GLN A 481 -4.76 -9.82 3.63
N CYS A 482 -5.95 -9.23 3.77
CA CYS A 482 -7.13 -9.67 3.03
C CYS A 482 -7.00 -9.43 1.51
N GLN A 483 -6.34 -8.34 1.10
CA GLN A 483 -6.09 -8.02 -0.31
C GLN A 483 -4.96 -8.87 -0.93
N ALA A 484 -3.90 -9.16 -0.17
CA ALA A 484 -2.81 -10.06 -0.57
C ALA A 484 -3.18 -11.55 -0.40
N GLY A 485 -4.25 -11.83 0.34
CA GLY A 485 -4.71 -13.17 0.72
C GLY A 485 -6.05 -13.62 0.13
N PRO A 486 -6.39 -13.38 -1.17
CA PRO A 486 -7.45 -14.15 -1.80
C PRO A 486 -7.09 -15.65 -1.80
N ALA A 487 -5.80 -16.00 -1.63
CA ALA A 487 -5.31 -17.36 -1.50
C ALA A 487 -6.04 -18.20 -0.45
N GLU A 488 -6.37 -17.69 0.75
CA GLU A 488 -7.00 -18.56 1.77
C GLU A 488 -8.49 -18.80 1.53
N GLN A 489 -9.22 -17.78 1.04
CA GLN A 489 -10.63 -17.92 0.67
C GLN A 489 -10.79 -18.67 -0.66
N SER A 490 -9.90 -18.44 -1.63
CA SER A 490 -9.86 -19.19 -2.88
C SER A 490 -9.32 -20.61 -2.70
N VAL A 491 -8.48 -20.91 -1.70
CA VAL A 491 -8.11 -22.31 -1.38
C VAL A 491 -9.29 -23.12 -0.86
N LEU A 492 -10.24 -22.51 -0.15
CA LEU A 492 -11.48 -23.21 0.24
C LEU A 492 -12.41 -23.43 -0.97
N LEU A 493 -12.69 -22.38 -1.75
CA LEU A 493 -13.54 -22.48 -2.94
C LEU A 493 -12.95 -23.39 -4.01
N SER A 494 -11.66 -23.26 -4.32
CA SER A 494 -10.96 -24.13 -5.28
C SER A 494 -10.81 -25.56 -4.77
N ARG A 495 -10.78 -25.81 -3.46
CA ARG A 495 -10.82 -27.18 -2.91
C ARG A 495 -12.19 -27.84 -3.14
N GLU A 496 -13.27 -27.08 -3.02
CA GLU A 496 -14.63 -27.54 -3.33
C GLU A 496 -14.79 -27.78 -4.85
N GLU A 497 -14.32 -26.85 -5.70
CA GLU A 497 -14.28 -27.03 -7.16
C GLU A 497 -13.40 -28.22 -7.60
N VAL A 498 -12.22 -28.40 -7.01
CA VAL A 498 -11.36 -29.56 -7.26
C VAL A 498 -12.04 -30.86 -6.80
N SER A 499 -12.84 -30.82 -5.73
CA SER A 499 -13.61 -32.00 -5.31
C SER A 499 -14.76 -32.34 -6.27
N SER A 500 -15.45 -31.34 -6.82
CA SER A 500 -16.52 -31.57 -7.81
C SER A 500 -15.97 -32.04 -9.15
N LEU A 501 -14.83 -31.51 -9.60
CA LEU A 501 -14.13 -31.97 -10.80
C LEU A 501 -13.61 -33.41 -10.65
N ARG A 502 -13.13 -33.82 -9.47
CA ARG A 502 -12.76 -35.22 -9.19
C ARG A 502 -13.95 -36.16 -9.31
N LEU A 503 -15.09 -35.82 -8.71
CA LEU A 503 -16.32 -36.59 -8.85
C LEU A 503 -16.77 -36.69 -10.32
N LYS A 504 -16.69 -35.59 -11.08
CA LYS A 504 -17.03 -35.59 -12.52
C LYS A 504 -16.08 -36.46 -13.35
N ILE A 505 -14.79 -36.53 -12.99
CA ILE A 505 -13.82 -37.46 -13.61
C ILE A 505 -14.20 -38.91 -13.30
N GLU A 506 -14.52 -39.24 -12.04
CA GLU A 506 -14.95 -40.59 -11.64
C GLU A 506 -16.25 -41.03 -12.36
N GLU A 507 -17.21 -40.11 -12.54
CA GLU A 507 -18.41 -40.33 -13.35
C GLU A 507 -18.08 -40.63 -14.82
N LEU A 508 -17.25 -39.79 -15.45
CA LEU A 508 -16.86 -39.94 -16.86
C LEU A 508 -16.00 -41.20 -17.10
N GLU A 509 -15.17 -41.59 -16.14
CA GLU A 509 -14.48 -42.89 -16.16
C GLU A 509 -15.47 -44.05 -16.04
N GLY A 510 -16.50 -43.93 -15.21
CA GLY A 510 -17.58 -44.90 -15.10
C GLY A 510 -18.38 -45.06 -16.40
N GLU A 511 -18.76 -43.95 -17.03
CA GLU A 511 -19.42 -43.92 -18.34
C GLU A 511 -18.53 -44.51 -19.43
N ARG A 512 -17.24 -44.13 -19.47
CA ARG A 512 -16.26 -44.69 -20.40
C ARG A 512 -16.13 -46.21 -20.25
N ARG A 513 -16.02 -46.73 -19.03
CA ARG A 513 -15.94 -48.19 -18.78
C ARG A 513 -17.19 -48.93 -19.25
N ARG A 514 -18.38 -48.31 -19.13
CA ARG A 514 -19.63 -48.87 -19.68
C ARG A 514 -19.60 -48.92 -21.21
N LEU A 515 -19.26 -47.80 -21.86
CA LEU A 515 -19.15 -47.70 -23.32
C LEU A 515 -18.06 -48.64 -23.89
N GLU A 516 -16.95 -48.84 -23.18
CA GLU A 516 -15.94 -49.84 -23.53
C GLU A 516 -16.50 -51.27 -23.45
N GLY A 517 -17.34 -51.57 -22.44
CA GLY A 517 -18.05 -52.84 -22.33
C GLY A 517 -19.10 -53.05 -23.44
N ASP A 518 -19.90 -52.04 -23.76
CA ASP A 518 -20.89 -52.10 -24.84
C ASP A 518 -20.20 -52.25 -26.21
N LYS A 519 -19.08 -51.55 -26.42
CA LYS A 519 -18.23 -51.72 -27.60
C LYS A 519 -17.72 -53.16 -27.72
N GLN A 520 -17.20 -53.75 -26.64
CA GLN A 520 -16.72 -55.14 -26.66
C GLN A 520 -17.86 -56.13 -26.96
N GLN A 521 -19.07 -55.88 -26.47
CA GLN A 521 -20.25 -56.70 -26.80
C GLN A 521 -20.62 -56.59 -28.29
N LEU A 522 -20.63 -55.37 -28.85
CA LEU A 522 -20.89 -55.15 -30.27
C LEU A 522 -19.78 -55.73 -31.16
N GLU A 523 -18.51 -55.63 -30.76
CA GLU A 523 -17.38 -56.27 -31.44
C GLU A 523 -17.50 -57.80 -31.39
N ALA A 524 -17.90 -58.39 -30.26
CA ALA A 524 -18.17 -59.82 -30.15
C ALA A 524 -19.36 -60.27 -31.02
N GLN A 525 -20.43 -59.46 -31.11
CA GLN A 525 -21.56 -59.72 -32.01
C GLN A 525 -21.14 -59.64 -33.49
N LEU A 526 -20.35 -58.65 -33.88
CA LEU A 526 -19.79 -58.54 -35.24
C LEU A 526 -18.84 -59.70 -35.56
N GLN A 527 -18.04 -60.16 -34.61
CA GLN A 527 -17.21 -61.36 -34.76
C GLN A 527 -18.07 -62.62 -34.91
N GLN A 528 -19.15 -62.77 -34.14
CA GLN A 528 -20.10 -63.88 -34.28
C GLN A 528 -20.79 -63.89 -35.65
N LEU A 529 -21.25 -62.73 -36.14
CA LEU A 529 -21.84 -62.59 -37.48
C LEU A 529 -20.80 -62.90 -38.58
N SER A 530 -19.55 -62.46 -38.41
CA SER A 530 -18.44 -62.77 -39.31
C SER A 530 -18.11 -64.27 -39.34
N LEU A 531 -18.19 -64.95 -38.20
CA LEU A 531 -17.98 -66.40 -38.06
C LEU A 531 -19.18 -67.21 -38.59
N ALA A 532 -20.39 -66.67 -38.51
CA ALA A 532 -21.60 -67.26 -39.09
C ALA A 532 -21.64 -67.15 -40.63
N GLY A 533 -20.81 -66.27 -41.22
CA GLY A 533 -20.73 -66.07 -42.67
C GLY A 533 -21.86 -65.21 -43.24
N ASP A 534 -22.55 -64.42 -42.41
CA ASP A 534 -23.60 -63.51 -42.88
C ASP A 534 -23.02 -62.35 -43.68
N TYR A 535 -23.67 -62.01 -44.80
CA TYR A 535 -23.20 -61.00 -45.76
C TYR A 535 -23.89 -59.64 -45.55
N ASP A 536 -23.11 -58.56 -45.62
CA ASP A 536 -23.61 -57.17 -45.59
C ASP A 536 -24.66 -56.92 -46.69
N GLN A 537 -25.93 -56.79 -46.31
CA GLN A 537 -27.05 -56.56 -47.24
C GLN A 537 -26.92 -55.27 -48.06
N GLY A 538 -26.13 -54.29 -47.57
CA GLY A 538 -25.88 -53.02 -48.25
C GLY A 538 -24.67 -53.02 -49.21
N ARG A 539 -23.74 -53.98 -49.09
CA ARG A 539 -22.52 -54.06 -49.93
C ARG A 539 -22.53 -55.22 -50.90
N THR A 540 -23.07 -56.36 -50.50
CA THR A 540 -23.10 -57.59 -51.30
C THR A 540 -24.51 -57.88 -51.80
N LYS A 541 -24.75 -57.60 -53.09
CA LYS A 541 -25.96 -58.09 -53.77
C LYS A 541 -25.84 -59.60 -54.01
N VAL A 542 -26.42 -60.38 -53.11
CA VAL A 542 -26.55 -61.84 -53.27
C VAL A 542 -27.51 -62.14 -54.43
N LEU A 543 -26.95 -62.46 -55.59
CA LEU A 543 -27.71 -62.83 -56.79
C LEU A 543 -28.16 -64.29 -56.70
N HIS A 544 -29.36 -64.52 -56.17
CA HIS A 544 -30.05 -65.81 -56.27
C HIS A 544 -30.48 -66.07 -57.72
N MET A 545 -29.55 -66.58 -58.54
CA MET A 545 -29.87 -67.03 -59.89
C MET A 545 -30.70 -68.32 -59.83
N THR A 546 -31.99 -68.20 -60.12
CA THR A 546 -32.93 -69.34 -60.20
C THR A 546 -32.62 -70.30 -61.35
N VAL A 547 -31.78 -69.87 -62.30
CA VAL A 547 -31.18 -70.68 -63.36
C VAL A 547 -29.67 -70.46 -63.29
N ASN A 548 -28.93 -71.48 -62.86
CA ASN A 548 -27.47 -71.40 -62.74
C ASN A 548 -26.81 -71.75 -64.09
N PRO A 549 -26.09 -70.82 -64.75
CA PRO A 549 -25.45 -71.08 -66.04
C PRO A 549 -24.44 -72.23 -65.99
N ALA A 550 -23.78 -72.45 -64.85
CA ALA A 550 -22.86 -73.58 -64.67
C ALA A 550 -23.62 -74.93 -64.55
N SER A 551 -24.82 -74.92 -63.97
CA SER A 551 -25.68 -76.11 -63.93
C SER A 551 -26.29 -76.41 -65.30
N GLU A 552 -26.73 -75.39 -66.05
CA GLU A 552 -27.19 -75.57 -67.43
C GLU A 552 -26.05 -76.06 -68.33
N ALA A 553 -24.85 -75.49 -68.25
CA ALA A 553 -23.68 -75.98 -68.98
C ALA A 553 -23.34 -77.43 -68.65
N GLN A 554 -23.41 -77.84 -67.37
CA GLN A 554 -23.27 -79.26 -66.99
C GLN A 554 -24.42 -80.14 -67.51
N GLN A 555 -25.64 -79.60 -67.62
CA GLN A 555 -26.80 -80.34 -68.10
C GLN A 555 -26.74 -80.53 -69.62
N SER A 556 -26.33 -79.50 -70.37
CA SER A 556 -25.97 -79.59 -71.79
C SER A 556 -24.81 -80.55 -72.02
N LEU A 557 -23.72 -80.46 -71.25
CA LEU A 557 -22.60 -81.41 -71.35
C LEU A 557 -23.05 -82.86 -71.09
N ARG A 558 -23.97 -83.09 -70.14
CA ARG A 558 -24.58 -84.41 -69.90
C ARG A 558 -25.49 -84.85 -71.05
N GLN A 559 -26.23 -83.93 -71.68
CA GLN A 559 -27.05 -84.23 -72.86
C GLN A 559 -26.19 -84.51 -74.08
N ASP A 560 -25.08 -83.80 -74.27
CA ASP A 560 -24.13 -84.06 -75.36
C ASP A 560 -23.34 -85.34 -75.11
N GLN A 561 -22.96 -85.65 -73.87
CA GLN A 561 -22.44 -86.99 -73.51
C GLN A 561 -23.49 -88.10 -73.70
N ALA A 562 -24.77 -87.84 -73.47
CA ALA A 562 -25.84 -88.80 -73.74
C ALA A 562 -26.03 -88.99 -75.25
N ARG A 563 -26.05 -87.91 -76.05
CA ARG A 563 -26.08 -87.95 -77.52
C ARG A 563 -24.87 -88.67 -78.10
N LEU A 564 -23.66 -88.35 -77.64
CA LEU A 564 -22.43 -89.04 -78.04
C LEU A 564 -22.42 -90.50 -77.60
N ARG A 565 -23.06 -90.86 -76.48
CA ARG A 565 -23.26 -92.28 -76.09
C ARG A 565 -24.28 -92.97 -76.97
N GLU A 566 -25.41 -92.34 -77.28
CA GLU A 566 -26.40 -92.84 -78.23
C GLU A 566 -25.82 -92.97 -79.64
N GLU A 567 -24.95 -92.05 -80.08
CA GLU A 567 -24.20 -92.14 -81.32
C GLU A 567 -23.16 -93.26 -81.25
N CYS A 568 -22.40 -93.39 -80.16
CA CYS A 568 -21.51 -94.53 -79.89
C CYS A 568 -22.23 -95.87 -79.66
N GLU A 569 -23.56 -95.89 -79.56
CA GLU A 569 -24.41 -97.09 -79.50
C GLU A 569 -25.06 -97.37 -80.87
N ARG A 570 -25.50 -96.33 -81.60
CA ARG A 570 -25.96 -96.40 -83.00
C ARG A 570 -24.84 -96.74 -83.97
N LEU A 571 -23.60 -96.37 -83.67
CA LEU A 571 -22.37 -96.78 -84.37
C LEU A 571 -21.82 -98.13 -83.87
N ARG A 572 -22.46 -98.75 -82.86
CA ARG A 572 -22.05 -100.05 -82.30
C ARG A 572 -22.63 -101.32 -82.95
N PRO A 573 -23.19 -101.28 -84.17
CA PRO A 573 -23.37 -102.50 -84.96
C PRO A 573 -22.67 -102.49 -86.33
N SER A 574 -21.46 -101.92 -86.46
CA SER A 574 -20.62 -102.14 -87.66
C SER A 574 -19.10 -101.99 -87.47
N GLN A 575 -18.49 -102.91 -86.70
CA GLN A 575 -17.15 -103.42 -87.02
C GLN A 575 -17.21 -104.96 -87.09
N PRO A 576 -16.58 -105.61 -88.09
CA PRO A 576 -16.58 -107.06 -88.18
C PRO A 576 -15.78 -107.69 -87.03
N ARG A 577 -16.42 -108.66 -86.35
CA ARG A 577 -15.94 -109.34 -85.13
C ARG A 577 -14.62 -110.11 -85.33
N PRO A 578 -13.80 -110.21 -84.28
CA PRO A 578 -13.14 -111.46 -83.90
C PRO A 578 -14.02 -112.29 -82.95
N LEU A 579 -14.23 -113.56 -83.27
CA LEU A 579 -14.51 -114.61 -82.28
C LEU A 579 -13.26 -115.52 -82.32
N PRO A 580 -12.50 -115.67 -81.21
CA PRO A 580 -13.06 -116.35 -80.04
C PRO A 580 -12.60 -115.85 -78.65
N ARG A 581 -13.49 -116.04 -77.67
CA ARG A 581 -13.27 -116.48 -76.26
C ARG A 581 -11.99 -116.07 -75.47
N LYS A 582 -12.27 -115.61 -74.23
CA LYS A 582 -11.48 -115.63 -72.97
C LYS A 582 -10.50 -114.46 -72.70
N ALA A 583 -10.95 -113.51 -71.87
CA ALA A 583 -10.16 -112.89 -70.81
C ALA A 583 -10.84 -113.30 -69.49
N VAL A 584 -10.27 -114.21 -68.69
CA VAL A 584 -9.15 -114.04 -67.73
C VAL A 584 -9.65 -113.45 -66.41
N SER A 585 -9.44 -114.23 -65.36
CA SER A 585 -9.89 -114.08 -63.97
C SER A 585 -8.69 -113.94 -63.03
N GLY A 586 -8.87 -113.25 -61.91
CA GLY A 586 -7.95 -113.21 -60.76
C GLY A 586 -6.83 -112.18 -60.90
N GLN A 587 -6.39 -111.45 -59.85
CA GLN A 587 -6.04 -111.85 -58.47
C GLN A 587 -4.82 -112.80 -58.43
N ASP A 588 -3.72 -112.56 -57.69
CA ASP A 588 -3.23 -111.44 -56.85
C ASP A 588 -1.66 -111.54 -56.81
N GLY A 589 -0.84 -110.60 -56.32
CA GLY A 589 -1.04 -109.25 -55.76
C GLY A 589 0.18 -108.76 -54.92
N ASP A 590 0.23 -107.46 -54.62
CA ASP A 590 0.92 -106.79 -53.48
C ASP A 590 2.48 -106.80 -53.34
N PRO A 591 3.10 -105.90 -52.51
CA PRO A 591 2.50 -104.87 -51.63
C PRO A 591 3.05 -103.40 -51.71
N TRP A 592 2.26 -102.52 -51.07
CA TRP A 592 2.40 -101.14 -50.52
C TRP A 592 3.76 -100.65 -49.92
N PRO A 593 3.97 -99.34 -49.56
CA PRO A 593 3.18 -98.57 -48.55
C PRO A 593 3.03 -97.02 -48.82
N PRO A 594 2.50 -96.12 -47.92
CA PRO A 594 1.22 -95.43 -48.20
C PRO A 594 1.08 -93.94 -47.70
N LEU A 595 -0.19 -93.46 -47.60
CA LEU A 595 -0.76 -92.37 -46.75
C LEU A 595 -0.97 -90.96 -47.35
N PRO A 596 -1.99 -90.18 -46.90
CA PRO A 596 -3.27 -90.57 -46.28
C PRO A 596 -4.53 -89.86 -46.88
N ALA A 597 -5.72 -90.24 -46.40
CA ALA A 597 -7.02 -89.72 -46.83
C ALA A 597 -7.90 -89.22 -45.67
N GLY A 598 -8.97 -88.47 -45.99
CA GLY A 598 -10.07 -88.05 -45.12
C GLY A 598 -10.88 -86.91 -45.77
N ALA A 599 -12.22 -86.82 -45.71
CA ALA A 599 -13.21 -87.66 -45.01
C ALA A 599 -14.57 -87.66 -45.76
N GLU A 600 -15.54 -88.40 -45.20
CA GLU A 600 -16.86 -88.76 -45.75
C GLU A 600 -17.98 -87.67 -45.73
N PRO A 601 -19.16 -87.91 -46.34
CA PRO A 601 -20.19 -86.90 -46.63
C PRO A 601 -21.44 -86.91 -45.73
N HIS A 602 -22.37 -85.95 -45.94
CA HIS A 602 -23.75 -85.93 -45.39
C HIS A 602 -24.77 -85.37 -46.42
N PRO A 603 -26.11 -85.52 -46.23
CA PRO A 603 -27.02 -85.88 -47.33
C PRO A 603 -28.16 -84.89 -47.71
N GLU A 604 -28.86 -85.23 -48.82
CA GLU A 604 -30.30 -85.04 -49.18
C GLU A 604 -31.09 -83.81 -48.67
N LEU A 605 -31.70 -82.95 -49.54
CA LEU A 605 -33.02 -83.13 -50.21
C LEU A 605 -34.17 -83.46 -49.20
N ARG A 606 -35.33 -82.78 -49.08
CA ARG A 606 -36.29 -82.19 -50.07
C ARG A 606 -37.50 -81.54 -49.25
N PRO A 607 -38.75 -81.28 -49.74
CA PRO A 607 -39.17 -80.02 -50.39
C PRO A 607 -40.59 -79.45 -50.01
N ARG A 608 -41.06 -78.46 -50.80
CA ARG A 608 -42.46 -78.14 -51.26
C ARG A 608 -43.29 -76.97 -50.62
N PRO A 609 -44.19 -76.31 -51.41
CA PRO A 609 -44.82 -75.00 -51.12
C PRO A 609 -46.38 -75.03 -51.13
N PRO A 610 -47.08 -73.87 -51.16
CA PRO A 610 -47.63 -73.40 -52.45
C PRO A 610 -47.63 -71.86 -52.67
N ARG A 611 -48.56 -71.34 -53.48
CA ARG A 611 -48.87 -69.94 -53.88
C ARG A 611 -50.36 -69.62 -53.51
N PRO A 612 -51.09 -68.59 -54.04
CA PRO A 612 -50.75 -67.32 -54.74
C PRO A 612 -51.58 -66.08 -54.25
N LEU A 613 -51.37 -64.88 -54.84
CA LEU A 613 -52.38 -64.10 -55.63
C LEU A 613 -51.85 -62.73 -56.14
N HIS A 614 -52.59 -62.12 -57.09
CA HIS A 614 -52.21 -60.97 -57.93
C HIS A 614 -52.72 -59.58 -57.37
N PRO A 615 -52.96 -58.50 -58.17
CA PRO A 615 -51.95 -57.48 -58.54
C PRO A 615 -52.41 -56.00 -58.40
N GLY A 616 -51.48 -55.05 -58.61
CA GLY A 616 -51.73 -53.93 -59.56
C GLY A 616 -51.74 -52.46 -59.08
N ARG A 617 -51.56 -51.59 -60.10
CA ARG A 617 -51.93 -50.15 -60.23
C ARG A 617 -51.20 -49.03 -59.46
N ARG A 618 -50.51 -48.18 -60.24
CA ARG A 618 -50.57 -46.69 -60.21
C ARG A 618 -52.02 -46.21 -60.54
N PRO A 619 -52.46 -44.93 -60.36
CA PRO A 619 -51.65 -43.67 -60.31
C PRO A 619 -52.14 -42.52 -59.38
N GLY A 620 -51.34 -41.43 -59.31
CA GLY A 620 -51.77 -40.05 -59.62
C GLY A 620 -52.39 -39.14 -58.54
N GLU A 621 -51.89 -37.89 -58.52
CA GLU A 621 -52.61 -36.60 -58.19
C GLU A 621 -53.14 -36.37 -56.74
N ASP A 622 -53.21 -35.16 -56.18
CA ASP A 622 -52.53 -33.85 -56.37
C ASP A 622 -52.88 -32.92 -55.16
N VAL A 623 -52.71 -31.59 -55.26
CA VAL A 623 -53.20 -30.50 -54.35
C VAL A 623 -52.34 -30.25 -53.09
N GLY A 624 -52.07 -29.02 -52.61
CA GLY A 624 -52.31 -27.68 -53.16
C GLY A 624 -52.42 -26.56 -52.08
N ALA A 625 -51.83 -25.39 -52.37
CA ALA A 625 -52.18 -24.03 -51.90
C ALA A 625 -51.89 -23.47 -50.46
N VAL A 626 -50.83 -22.63 -50.38
CA VAL A 626 -50.73 -21.19 -49.91
C VAL A 626 -51.14 -20.68 -48.50
N LEU A 627 -50.38 -19.65 -48.03
CA LEU A 627 -50.62 -18.53 -47.08
C LEU A 627 -49.99 -18.73 -45.66
N TRP A 628 -49.32 -17.79 -44.97
CA TRP A 628 -48.90 -16.37 -45.14
C TRP A 628 -47.86 -16.02 -44.01
N ALA A 629 -47.09 -14.91 -43.92
CA ALA A 629 -46.55 -13.88 -44.83
C ALA A 629 -45.61 -12.88 -44.08
N ARG A 630 -44.69 -12.20 -44.82
CA ARG A 630 -44.01 -10.89 -44.51
C ARG A 630 -42.96 -10.84 -43.36
N SER A 631 -41.87 -10.04 -43.40
CA SER A 631 -41.64 -8.70 -44.01
C SER A 631 -40.18 -8.34 -44.40
N LEU A 632 -40.05 -7.49 -45.44
CA LEU A 632 -39.00 -6.46 -45.72
C LEU A 632 -37.54 -6.85 -46.05
N PRO A 633 -37.00 -6.30 -47.15
CA PRO A 633 -36.00 -5.23 -47.09
C PRO A 633 -36.22 -4.07 -48.11
N PRO A 634 -35.49 -2.95 -47.97
CA PRO A 634 -35.14 -2.04 -49.08
C PRO A 634 -33.61 -1.75 -49.11
N ALA A 635 -32.97 -1.14 -50.10
CA ALA A 635 -33.14 -0.85 -51.53
C ALA A 635 -32.02 0.17 -51.87
N GLY A 636 -31.30 0.05 -52.99
CA GLY A 636 -30.28 1.05 -53.36
C GLY A 636 -29.26 0.57 -54.39
N ALA A 637 -29.24 1.22 -55.56
CA ALA A 637 -28.33 1.02 -56.69
C ALA A 637 -28.03 2.41 -57.31
N PRO A 638 -27.27 2.59 -58.42
CA PRO A 638 -26.16 1.83 -59.02
C PRO A 638 -24.91 2.76 -59.29
N PRO A 639 -24.31 2.91 -60.50
CA PRO A 639 -23.24 2.09 -61.10
C PRO A 639 -21.94 2.84 -61.53
N GLY A 640 -20.91 2.07 -61.92
CA GLY A 640 -19.85 2.44 -62.88
C GLY A 640 -19.01 1.20 -63.24
N LEU A 641 -19.02 0.67 -64.48
CA LEU A 641 -18.30 1.15 -65.68
C LEU A 641 -16.79 1.31 -65.37
N LEU A 642 -15.83 0.56 -65.94
CA LEU A 642 -15.76 -0.13 -67.25
C LEU A 642 -14.89 -1.41 -67.22
N SER A 643 -15.13 -2.31 -68.17
CA SER A 643 -14.11 -3.20 -68.78
C SER A 643 -13.89 -2.74 -70.24
N PRO A 644 -13.02 -3.33 -71.09
CA PRO A 644 -12.05 -4.44 -70.91
C PRO A 644 -10.68 -4.16 -71.62
N ARG A 645 -9.92 -5.24 -71.95
CA ARG A 645 -8.78 -5.34 -72.91
C ARG A 645 -7.42 -4.78 -72.46
N ARG A 646 -6.27 -5.27 -72.96
CA ARG A 646 -5.86 -6.61 -73.49
C ARG A 646 -4.33 -6.59 -73.69
N LEU A 647 -3.68 -7.73 -73.45
CA LEU A 647 -2.45 -8.22 -74.10
C LEU A 647 -1.08 -7.53 -73.92
N ALA A 648 -0.10 -8.43 -73.72
CA ALA A 648 1.27 -8.45 -74.26
C ALA A 648 2.39 -7.68 -73.53
N GLY A 649 3.52 -8.40 -73.38
CA GLY A 649 4.86 -7.82 -73.22
C GLY A 649 5.43 -7.81 -71.80
N GLY A 650 6.22 -8.84 -71.45
CA GLY A 650 7.49 -8.56 -70.77
C GLY A 650 8.61 -8.39 -71.82
N PRO A 651 9.89 -8.29 -71.42
CA PRO A 651 10.42 -8.29 -70.04
C PRO A 651 11.50 -7.21 -69.80
N VAL A 652 12.31 -7.42 -68.76
CA VAL A 652 13.66 -6.86 -68.49
C VAL A 652 13.74 -5.69 -67.49
N ALA A 653 14.56 -5.97 -66.47
CA ALA A 653 15.04 -5.16 -65.35
C ALA A 653 15.48 -3.72 -65.64
N THR A 654 15.27 -2.84 -64.66
CA THR A 654 16.37 -2.38 -63.77
C THR A 654 15.85 -1.93 -62.39
N THR A 655 16.60 -2.24 -61.34
CA THR A 655 16.64 -1.47 -60.06
C THR A 655 17.34 -0.11 -60.33
N PRO A 656 17.08 0.98 -59.56
CA PRO A 656 17.30 1.00 -58.11
C PRO A 656 16.29 1.77 -57.23
N ASN A 657 16.26 1.33 -55.96
CA ASN A 657 15.82 2.08 -54.79
C ASN A 657 16.69 3.36 -54.60
N PRO A 658 16.28 4.41 -53.85
CA PRO A 658 16.04 4.23 -52.40
C PRO A 658 15.05 5.16 -51.66
N ALA A 659 14.71 4.71 -50.45
CA ALA A 659 14.47 5.50 -49.23
C ALA A 659 13.32 6.53 -49.17
N THR A 660 12.18 6.08 -48.66
CA THR A 660 11.52 6.54 -47.40
C THR A 660 10.33 5.59 -47.14
N GLU A 661 10.12 4.99 -45.97
CA GLU A 661 10.79 5.04 -44.66
C GLU A 661 11.26 3.64 -44.21
#